data_AF-A0A495ALZ4-F1
#
_entry.id   AF-A0A495ALZ4-F1
#
_cell.length_a   1.000
_cell.length_b   1.000
_cell.length_c   1.000
_cell.angle_alpha   90.00
_cell.angle_beta   90.00
_cell.angle_gamma   90.00
#
_symmetry.space_group_name_H-M   'P 1'
#
loop_
_entity.id
_entity.type
_entity.pdbx_description
1 polymer ?
#
loop_
_entity_poly.entity_id
_entity_poly.type
_entity_poly.pdbx_seq_one_letter_code
_entity_poly.pdbx_strand_id
1 'polypeptide(L)'
;MKRNLNTSYRLVWNEVLGAFVVVSELAKAKGKRTGAVLALAVAGLTSGTALAAETSVPVGETTDGVVISNNDTQLVYGQANNTTINTGLEYGSDDEDNNQGGQFVQDGGVANHTTINSNGLQAVLAGGSASDTTINTGGGQSVHGQSSGTVLNGGEQWVHSGGIASGTVINEGGYMVVKGGAQAIGTVVNTGAQGGPDSENSDGMFVSGTATNTTINENGRQVVFEQGTVVATTVNAGGDQSVHGSAENTTLNGGYQYVHSGAAATDTVINNGGWQVVKDGAQVSDTTVNNSGRLSVVAGGKASDVIINAGGALVTNTAADVSGTNRLGSFSVDSVSGNASNVVLENGGRLDVLTDNAADTTMVDKGGVLAVNNGGTATNVTINEGGALIADSGSTVSGTNAHGEFSIDAASGKASGLWLENGGHFSVKSGAIAENTAVGSGGELSVRNGGGLAGTTSLAEHANLTITGDVISTGTIENAGTITFAPEQSDAARTRLFAASSDITFTPRKLTTTNIVGQGGTINMSINLANPDFPADMLVIDGGQATGKTWLNFTNAGDAGLGLATTGNGIKVVDAINGATTDAGAFALGSKLQAGAYNYILNHGAADENWYLTSEAGYRAEVALYASLFAQSMDYDRALAGSYNQRSAVKGDSGVWGRIQGGHMGHDNNGGIAQGATPESSGSYGFVQLGGDMLSTPSLKAGVYGAAGHSSVDVKDDDRSRAGTARDDVYSLGGYLTAVHAASGLWADVVAQGSRHNLKATSDADSFATHGWGWLGSLETGLSFSVTSGLILEPQLQYVWQGLSLNNGYDNGGYVNLGDGSVQHIRAGVRFGSQSEMAFGNGTSTQAGFGDSMKRSVSELPVNWWARPSVIRTFSSDGDLSMGTATAGSNVTFTPSQDGTAVDLQAGIDALIRQNVTLGIQGGYTRSVSGNSADGYNGQATLKVAF
;
A
#
# COMPACT_ATOMS: atom_id res chain seq x y z
N MET A 1 33.80 -17.68 -8.28
CA MET A 1 34.17 -16.32 -7.83
C MET A 1 34.01 -16.30 -6.32
N LYS A 2 35.09 -16.12 -5.55
CA LYS A 2 35.02 -16.05 -4.07
C LYS A 2 34.42 -14.71 -3.64
N ARG A 3 33.42 -14.71 -2.74
CA ARG A 3 33.50 -14.02 -1.43
C ARG A 3 32.22 -14.20 -0.61
N ASN A 4 32.43 -14.70 0.62
CA ASN A 4 31.49 -14.77 1.73
C ASN A 4 30.96 -13.37 2.08
N LEU A 5 29.65 -13.23 2.26
CA LEU A 5 29.03 -12.14 3.00
C LEU A 5 28.50 -12.72 4.32
N ASN A 6 29.22 -12.45 5.41
CA ASN A 6 28.71 -12.60 6.77
C ASN A 6 27.90 -11.32 7.08
N THR A 7 26.59 -11.47 7.25
CA THR A 7 25.68 -10.40 7.68
C THR A 7 25.55 -10.46 9.20
N SER A 8 26.32 -9.65 9.91
CA SER A 8 26.10 -9.40 11.34
C SER A 8 26.38 -7.92 11.68
N TYR A 9 25.31 -7.14 11.82
CA TYR A 9 25.36 -5.78 12.35
C TYR A 9 24.49 -5.68 13.61
N ARG A 10 24.87 -4.84 14.56
CA ARG A 10 24.01 -4.43 15.69
C ARG A 10 23.78 -2.93 15.66
N LEU A 11 22.59 -2.51 16.10
CA LEU A 11 22.27 -1.11 16.37
C LEU A 11 22.73 -0.77 17.79
N VAL A 12 23.53 0.29 17.92
CA VAL A 12 23.97 0.80 19.22
C VAL A 12 23.56 2.25 19.34
N TRP A 13 22.96 2.60 20.47
CA TRP A 13 22.60 3.95 20.82
C TRP A 13 23.88 4.81 20.93
N ASN A 14 23.94 5.91 20.19
CA ASN A 14 25.04 6.87 20.25
C ASN A 14 24.56 8.14 20.97
N GLU A 15 24.99 8.32 22.21
CA GLU A 15 24.56 9.45 23.06
C GLU A 15 25.02 10.82 22.57
N VAL A 16 26.04 10.88 21.71
CA VAL A 16 26.51 12.17 21.15
C VAL A 16 25.64 12.61 19.98
N LEU A 17 25.01 11.68 19.27
CA LEU A 17 24.17 11.96 18.10
C LEU A 17 22.68 11.77 18.36
N GLY A 18 22.28 11.26 19.53
CA GLY A 18 20.87 10.98 19.85
C GLY A 18 20.21 9.97 18.90
N ALA A 19 20.98 9.07 18.30
CA ALA A 19 20.48 8.15 17.29
C ALA A 19 21.12 6.76 17.37
N PHE A 20 20.39 5.74 16.91
CA PHE A 20 20.92 4.39 16.73
C PHE A 20 21.80 4.32 15.49
N VAL A 21 23.06 3.89 15.67
CA VAL A 21 24.02 3.76 14.59
C VAL A 21 24.34 2.28 14.35
N VAL A 22 24.42 1.89 13.07
CA VAL A 22 24.72 0.52 12.66
C VAL A 22 26.22 0.24 12.80
N VAL A 23 26.59 -0.78 13.57
CA VAL A 23 27.99 -1.17 13.80
C VAL A 23 28.20 -2.67 13.54
N SER A 24 29.28 -3.04 12.84
CA SER A 24 29.60 -4.45 12.54
C SER A 24 30.15 -5.19 13.76
N GLU A 25 29.83 -6.47 13.90
CA GLU A 25 30.07 -7.30 15.10
C GLU A 25 31.56 -7.64 15.42
N LEU A 26 32.54 -7.12 14.65
CA LEU A 26 33.94 -7.55 14.70
C LEU A 26 34.97 -6.47 15.08
N ALA A 27 34.60 -5.50 15.91
CA ALA A 27 35.55 -4.55 16.51
C ALA A 27 35.98 -4.99 17.92
N LYS A 28 37.03 -5.83 18.03
CA LYS A 28 37.76 -6.07 19.29
C LYS A 28 38.85 -5.01 19.48
N ALA A 29 38.63 -4.18 20.51
CA ALA A 29 39.55 -3.37 21.32
C ALA A 29 40.98 -3.06 20.79
N LYS A 30 41.28 -1.75 20.67
CA LYS A 30 42.36 -0.99 21.36
C LYS A 30 42.78 0.22 20.52
N GLY A 31 42.39 1.42 20.96
CA GLY A 31 42.91 2.68 20.45
C GLY A 31 43.15 3.63 21.62
N LYS A 32 44.41 3.81 21.99
CA LYS A 32 44.89 4.74 23.02
C LYS A 32 44.40 6.16 22.70
N ARG A 33 43.93 6.86 23.73
CA ARG A 33 43.75 8.31 23.71
C ARG A 33 45.14 8.99 23.79
N THR A 34 45.44 9.78 22.76
CA THR A 34 46.40 10.90 22.73
C THR A 34 45.61 12.01 22.04
N GLY A 35 45.30 13.17 22.61
CA GLY A 35 46.13 14.05 23.43
C GLY A 35 46.29 15.34 22.64
N ALA A 36 45.32 16.24 22.73
CA ALA A 36 45.42 17.65 22.32
C ALA A 36 44.23 18.42 22.91
N VAL A 37 44.30 18.70 24.22
CA VAL A 37 43.53 19.78 24.84
C VAL A 37 44.38 21.04 24.75
N LEU A 38 43.69 22.10 24.35
CA LEU A 38 44.08 23.49 24.32
C LEU A 38 44.79 23.90 25.61
N ALA A 39 45.87 24.67 25.48
CA ALA A 39 46.61 25.24 26.58
C ALA A 39 45.71 26.13 27.47
N LEU A 40 45.70 25.87 28.78
CA LEU A 40 45.62 26.92 29.79
C LEU A 40 46.47 26.50 31.01
N ALA A 41 47.06 27.51 31.64
CA ALA A 41 48.26 27.43 32.46
C ALA A 41 48.17 26.56 33.73
N VAL A 42 49.34 26.04 34.11
CA VAL A 42 49.66 25.42 35.39
C VAL A 42 49.66 26.47 36.51
N ALA A 43 48.91 26.21 37.57
CA ALA A 43 49.28 26.50 38.95
C ALA A 43 48.49 25.56 39.87
N GLY A 44 49.19 24.68 40.58
CA GLY A 44 48.60 23.58 41.33
C GLY A 44 47.94 24.01 42.64
N LEU A 45 47.01 23.18 43.11
CA LEU A 45 46.74 22.98 44.53
C LEU A 45 46.06 21.63 44.71
N THR A 46 46.46 21.01 45.82
CA THR A 46 46.05 19.73 46.36
C THR A 46 44.54 19.48 46.31
N SER A 47 44.13 18.25 45.99
CA SER A 47 42.80 17.72 46.25
C SER A 47 42.54 17.64 47.75
N GLY A 48 42.21 18.79 48.34
CA GLY A 48 41.29 18.83 49.48
C GLY A 48 39.88 18.84 48.91
N THR A 49 38.95 18.19 49.58
CA THR A 49 37.51 18.49 49.42
C THR A 49 37.34 19.99 49.61
N ALA A 50 37.21 20.74 48.51
CA ALA A 50 36.82 22.15 48.61
C ALA A 50 35.40 22.13 49.19
N LEU A 51 35.27 22.66 50.41
CA LEU A 51 33.96 22.95 50.98
C LEU A 51 33.27 23.92 50.03
N ALA A 52 31.98 23.70 49.77
CA ALA A 52 31.12 24.62 49.03
C ALA A 52 31.38 26.06 49.50
N ALA A 53 31.72 26.95 48.58
CA ALA A 53 31.98 28.33 48.88
C ALA A 53 30.65 29.11 48.95
N GLU A 54 30.41 29.77 50.08
CA GLU A 54 29.33 30.75 50.20
C GLU A 54 29.89 32.16 49.95
N THR A 55 29.31 32.86 48.98
CA THR A 55 29.64 34.24 48.63
C THR A 55 28.41 35.12 48.80
N SER A 56 28.60 36.37 49.22
CA SER A 56 27.51 37.34 49.33
C SER A 56 27.76 38.57 48.48
N VAL A 57 26.68 39.13 47.92
CA VAL A 57 26.66 40.45 47.26
C VAL A 57 25.91 41.39 48.20
N PRO A 58 26.60 42.24 48.98
CA PRO A 58 25.98 43.14 49.94
C PRO A 58 25.10 44.22 49.29
N VAL A 59 24.24 44.84 50.10
CA VAL A 59 23.40 45.97 49.68
C VAL A 59 24.26 47.10 49.10
N GLY A 60 23.91 47.56 47.89
CA GLY A 60 24.61 48.64 47.19
C GLY A 60 25.83 48.19 46.38
N GLU A 61 26.22 46.91 46.46
CA GLU A 61 27.27 46.34 45.61
C GLU A 61 26.70 45.69 44.36
N THR A 62 27.51 45.67 43.30
CA THR A 62 27.21 45.00 42.03
C THR A 62 28.33 44.02 41.68
N THR A 63 27.98 42.77 41.40
CA THR A 63 28.89 41.77 40.83
C THR A 63 28.49 41.45 39.40
N ASP A 64 29.45 41.11 38.55
CA ASP A 64 29.23 40.82 37.12
C ASP A 64 29.98 39.55 36.70
N GLY A 65 29.32 38.67 35.94
CA GLY A 65 29.95 37.49 35.31
C GLY A 65 30.36 36.38 36.27
N VAL A 66 29.70 36.26 37.44
CA VAL A 66 30.00 35.21 38.44
C VAL A 66 29.57 33.84 37.91
N VAL A 67 30.39 32.80 38.13
CA VAL A 67 30.05 31.40 37.83
C VAL A 67 29.92 30.63 39.13
N ILE A 68 28.74 30.05 39.39
CA ILE A 68 28.42 29.26 40.59
C ILE A 68 28.43 27.78 40.18
N SER A 69 29.23 26.95 40.86
CA SER A 69 29.42 25.52 40.52
C SER A 69 29.85 24.74 41.78
N ASN A 70 29.91 23.40 41.72
CA ASN A 70 30.42 22.55 42.81
C ASN A 70 29.74 22.77 44.18
N ASN A 71 28.41 22.93 44.18
CA ASN A 71 27.57 23.23 45.34
C ASN A 71 27.83 24.60 45.99
N ASP A 72 28.56 25.51 45.32
CA ASP A 72 28.76 26.89 45.77
C ASP A 72 27.42 27.64 45.89
N THR A 73 27.34 28.57 46.85
CA THR A 73 26.16 29.40 47.11
C THR A 73 26.50 30.88 46.89
N GLN A 74 25.61 31.63 46.23
CA GLN A 74 25.66 33.09 46.17
C GLN A 74 24.41 33.71 46.81
N LEU A 75 24.58 34.47 47.89
CA LEU A 75 23.51 35.26 48.52
C LEU A 75 23.51 36.69 47.97
N VAL A 76 22.44 37.11 47.30
CA VAL A 76 22.38 38.43 46.64
C VAL A 76 21.45 39.37 47.40
N TYR A 77 22.03 40.34 48.14
CA TYR A 77 21.31 41.47 48.77
C TYR A 77 21.47 42.78 47.97
N GLY A 78 22.51 42.88 47.14
CA GLY A 78 22.76 43.97 46.18
C GLY A 78 22.32 43.59 44.77
N GLN A 79 23.22 43.69 43.80
CA GLN A 79 22.95 43.38 42.40
C GLN A 79 23.94 42.35 41.81
N ALA A 80 23.44 41.30 41.17
CA ALA A 80 24.26 40.33 40.43
C ALA A 80 23.87 40.31 38.94
N ASN A 81 24.82 40.62 38.06
CA ASN A 81 24.61 40.65 36.61
C ASN A 81 25.35 39.49 35.94
N ASN A 82 24.75 38.92 34.88
CA ASN A 82 25.38 37.92 34.01
C ASN A 82 25.90 36.68 34.76
N THR A 83 25.25 36.30 35.87
CA THR A 83 25.64 35.11 36.64
C THR A 83 25.35 33.84 35.84
N THR A 84 26.29 32.90 35.81
CA THR A 84 26.07 31.55 35.29
C THR A 84 25.98 30.55 36.45
N ILE A 85 24.91 29.77 36.51
CA ILE A 85 24.65 28.80 37.59
C ILE A 85 24.66 27.38 37.03
N ASN A 86 25.53 26.52 37.57
CA ASN A 86 25.67 25.11 37.17
C ASN A 86 25.52 24.15 38.36
N THR A 87 24.94 24.61 39.47
CA THR A 87 24.80 23.82 40.71
C THR A 87 23.59 24.27 41.54
N GLY A 88 23.13 23.41 42.45
CA GLY A 88 21.96 23.65 43.32
C GLY A 88 20.73 22.81 42.99
N LEU A 89 20.77 21.95 41.97
CA LEU A 89 19.68 21.08 41.54
C LEU A 89 20.17 19.68 41.09
N GLU A 90 21.30 19.21 41.63
CA GLU A 90 21.93 17.92 41.27
C GLU A 90 21.03 16.70 41.49
N TYR A 91 20.11 16.77 42.44
CA TYR A 91 19.17 15.69 42.78
C TYR A 91 17.78 15.89 42.14
N GLY A 92 17.62 16.90 41.29
CA GLY A 92 16.36 17.24 40.64
C GLY A 92 15.40 18.02 41.54
N SER A 93 14.24 18.38 41.00
CA SER A 93 13.21 19.19 41.68
C SER A 93 12.49 18.48 42.81
N ASP A 94 12.48 17.15 42.79
CA ASP A 94 11.71 16.33 43.75
C ASP A 94 12.47 16.05 45.06
N ASP A 95 13.76 16.37 45.11
CA ASP A 95 14.66 16.13 46.24
C ASP A 95 15.34 17.44 46.70
N GLU A 96 14.51 18.46 46.98
CA GLU A 96 14.96 19.79 47.43
C GLU A 96 15.84 19.73 48.69
N ASP A 97 15.64 18.75 49.58
CA ASP A 97 16.38 18.62 50.85
C ASP A 97 17.85 18.21 50.66
N ASN A 98 18.18 17.52 49.56
CA ASN A 98 19.55 17.07 49.27
C ASN A 98 20.31 18.04 48.35
N ASN A 99 19.61 18.92 47.65
CA ASN A 99 20.20 19.95 46.80
C ASN A 99 20.95 21.01 47.61
N GLN A 100 22.14 21.39 47.15
CA GLN A 100 23.04 22.33 47.84
C GLN A 100 23.69 23.25 46.81
N GLY A 101 23.80 24.54 47.14
CA GLY A 101 24.35 25.55 46.23
C GLY A 101 23.30 26.27 45.40
N GLY A 102 23.75 27.16 44.53
CA GLY A 102 22.91 28.00 43.67
C GLY A 102 22.94 29.49 44.04
N GLN A 103 22.10 30.29 43.37
CA GLN A 103 21.96 31.73 43.65
C GLN A 103 20.67 31.99 44.42
N PHE A 104 20.76 32.66 45.56
CA PHE A 104 19.62 33.05 46.40
C PHE A 104 19.50 34.57 46.39
N VAL A 105 18.50 35.08 45.67
CA VAL A 105 18.20 36.52 45.59
C VAL A 105 17.34 36.88 46.79
N GLN A 106 17.92 37.63 47.71
CA GLN A 106 17.34 38.00 49.00
C GLN A 106 16.42 39.21 48.87
N ASP A 107 15.74 39.59 49.96
CA ASP A 107 14.92 40.80 50.04
C ASP A 107 15.73 42.06 49.62
N GLY A 108 15.20 42.80 48.65
CA GLY A 108 15.87 43.96 48.04
C GLY A 108 16.99 43.64 47.04
N GLY A 109 17.37 42.37 46.91
CA GLY A 109 18.38 41.89 45.96
C GLY A 109 17.86 41.83 44.53
N VAL A 110 18.75 42.03 43.57
CA VAL A 110 18.45 42.02 42.13
C VAL A 110 19.42 41.11 41.37
N ALA A 111 18.91 40.17 40.59
CA ALA A 111 19.69 39.38 39.65
C ALA A 111 19.28 39.70 38.20
N ASN A 112 20.22 39.99 37.31
CA ASN A 112 19.92 40.29 35.91
C ASN A 112 20.72 39.40 34.96
N HIS A 113 20.10 38.98 33.87
CA HIS A 113 20.74 38.19 32.80
C HIS A 113 21.39 36.90 33.32
N THR A 114 20.78 36.28 34.34
CA THR A 114 21.27 35.02 34.88
C THR A 114 21.08 33.90 33.86
N THR A 115 22.12 33.11 33.60
CA THR A 115 22.03 31.87 32.83
C THR A 115 22.08 30.67 33.77
N ILE A 116 21.03 29.85 33.79
CA ILE A 116 20.94 28.64 34.60
C ILE A 116 21.07 27.44 33.67
N ASN A 117 22.13 26.66 33.85
CA ASN A 117 22.37 25.44 33.08
C ASN A 117 21.90 24.21 33.87
N SER A 118 22.15 23.01 33.32
CA SER A 118 21.89 21.74 34.00
C SER A 118 22.40 21.75 35.44
N ASN A 119 21.56 21.27 36.36
CA ASN A 119 21.78 21.24 37.80
C ASN A 119 21.85 22.62 38.47
N GLY A 120 21.65 23.72 37.73
CA GLY A 120 21.65 25.07 38.29
C GLY A 120 20.33 25.39 38.99
N LEU A 121 20.40 26.05 40.15
CA LEU A 121 19.24 26.60 40.85
C LEU A 121 19.39 28.10 41.11
N GLN A 122 18.36 28.88 40.75
CA GLN A 122 18.14 30.24 41.25
C GLN A 122 16.89 30.27 42.13
N ALA A 123 17.04 30.65 43.39
CA ALA A 123 15.94 30.93 44.30
C ALA A 123 15.75 32.44 44.44
N VAL A 124 14.66 32.98 43.88
CA VAL A 124 14.25 34.37 44.03
C VAL A 124 13.32 34.45 45.24
N LEU A 125 13.86 34.81 46.40
CA LEU A 125 13.12 34.82 47.66
C LEU A 125 12.15 36.00 47.74
N ALA A 126 11.27 35.99 48.75
CA ALA A 126 10.33 37.08 48.97
C ALA A 126 11.06 38.44 49.08
N GLY A 127 10.61 39.42 48.30
CA GLY A 127 11.25 40.75 48.20
C GLY A 127 12.43 40.84 47.24
N GLY A 128 12.95 39.72 46.74
CA GLY A 128 13.98 39.67 45.70
C GLY A 128 13.42 39.80 44.28
N SER A 129 14.27 40.21 43.33
CA SER A 129 13.90 40.38 41.92
C SER A 129 14.91 39.73 40.97
N ALA A 130 14.43 39.01 39.95
CA ALA A 130 15.23 38.51 38.85
C ALA A 130 14.70 39.06 37.51
N SER A 131 15.60 39.42 36.59
CA SER A 131 15.24 39.84 35.24
C SER A 131 16.09 39.16 34.17
N ASP A 132 15.48 38.87 33.02
CA ASP A 132 16.12 38.33 31.82
C ASP A 132 16.87 37.01 32.08
N THR A 133 16.34 36.17 32.99
CA THR A 133 16.92 34.87 33.32
C THR A 133 16.70 33.89 32.15
N THR A 134 17.77 33.26 31.67
CA THR A 134 17.68 32.14 30.72
C THR A 134 17.91 30.82 31.45
N ILE A 135 16.98 29.87 31.33
CA ILE A 135 17.03 28.57 31.98
C ILE A 135 17.09 27.48 30.90
N ASN A 136 18.23 26.80 30.82
CA ASN A 136 18.46 25.70 29.89
C ASN A 136 18.02 24.36 30.50
N THR A 137 18.00 23.30 29.69
CA THR A 137 17.62 21.94 30.10
C THR A 137 18.29 21.49 31.39
N GLY A 138 17.48 21.04 32.34
CA GLY A 138 17.91 20.56 33.66
C GLY A 138 18.26 21.66 34.67
N GLY A 139 18.11 22.94 34.33
CA GLY A 139 18.19 24.06 35.27
C GLY A 139 16.81 24.45 35.81
N GLY A 140 16.79 25.13 36.96
CA GLY A 140 15.56 25.53 37.64
C GLY A 140 15.60 26.92 38.28
N GLN A 141 14.44 27.58 38.31
CA GLN A 141 14.21 28.82 39.07
C GLN A 141 13.00 28.67 40.01
N SER A 142 13.23 28.84 41.32
CA SER A 142 12.18 28.94 42.33
C SER A 142 11.87 30.42 42.60
N VAL A 143 10.61 30.83 42.38
CA VAL A 143 10.18 32.25 42.47
C VAL A 143 9.19 32.43 43.62
N HIS A 144 9.66 32.99 44.73
CA HIS A 144 8.85 33.53 45.84
C HIS A 144 8.75 35.07 45.79
N GLY A 145 9.69 35.74 45.12
CA GLY A 145 9.71 37.18 44.84
C GLY A 145 9.15 37.53 43.47
N GLN A 146 9.90 38.30 42.68
CA GLN A 146 9.50 38.70 41.33
C GLN A 146 10.50 38.22 40.28
N SER A 147 10.01 37.65 39.17
CA SER A 147 10.81 37.37 37.98
C SER A 147 10.20 38.04 36.75
N SER A 148 11.03 38.61 35.88
CA SER A 148 10.57 39.19 34.60
C SER A 148 11.41 38.77 33.41
N GLY A 149 10.79 38.44 32.28
CA GLY A 149 11.50 38.13 31.04
C GLY A 149 12.27 36.80 31.08
N THR A 150 11.84 35.86 31.93
CA THR A 150 12.48 34.53 32.01
C THR A 150 12.25 33.76 30.71
N VAL A 151 13.29 33.08 30.19
CA VAL A 151 13.20 32.21 29.01
C VAL A 151 13.54 30.77 29.41
N LEU A 152 12.61 29.83 29.18
CA LEU A 152 12.76 28.40 29.49
C LEU A 152 13.06 27.61 28.21
N ASN A 153 14.31 27.21 28.01
CA ASN A 153 14.77 26.37 26.89
C ASN A 153 15.00 24.95 27.39
N GLY A 154 13.92 24.24 27.74
CA GLY A 154 13.99 22.94 28.40
C GLY A 154 14.15 22.99 29.92
N GLY A 155 14.28 24.18 30.50
CA GLY A 155 14.43 24.41 31.93
C GLY A 155 13.10 24.62 32.66
N GLU A 156 13.16 24.70 33.98
CA GLU A 156 12.00 24.74 34.86
C GLU A 156 11.84 26.07 35.62
N GLN A 157 10.60 26.54 35.77
CA GLN A 157 10.26 27.66 36.64
C GLN A 157 9.10 27.28 37.56
N TRP A 158 9.35 27.29 38.87
CA TRP A 158 8.33 27.07 39.88
C TRP A 158 7.99 28.39 40.56
N VAL A 159 6.78 28.91 40.32
CA VAL A 159 6.28 30.12 40.98
C VAL A 159 5.52 29.71 42.23
N HIS A 160 6.06 30.07 43.39
CA HIS A 160 5.52 29.72 44.70
C HIS A 160 4.54 30.78 45.20
N SER A 161 3.80 30.46 46.26
CA SER A 161 2.84 31.38 46.88
C SER A 161 3.49 32.75 47.20
N GLY A 162 2.82 33.83 46.76
CA GLY A 162 3.33 35.21 46.85
C GLY A 162 4.28 35.63 45.72
N GLY A 163 4.78 34.67 44.93
CA GLY A 163 5.66 34.91 43.80
C GLY A 163 4.93 35.43 42.56
N ILE A 164 5.61 36.27 41.78
CA ILE A 164 5.11 36.85 40.54
C ILE A 164 6.12 36.57 39.41
N ALA A 165 5.67 35.95 38.33
CA ALA A 165 6.42 35.79 37.09
C ALA A 165 5.78 36.59 35.95
N SER A 166 6.55 37.43 35.27
CA SER A 166 6.05 38.31 34.20
C SER A 166 6.82 38.07 32.90
N GLY A 167 6.13 37.88 31.79
CA GLY A 167 6.75 37.73 30.48
C GLY A 167 7.61 36.47 30.33
N THR A 168 7.30 35.39 31.05
CA THR A 168 8.00 34.11 30.86
C THR A 168 7.73 33.57 29.46
N VAL A 169 8.77 33.14 28.74
CA VAL A 169 8.65 32.44 27.45
C VAL A 169 9.05 30.98 27.64
N ILE A 170 8.13 30.06 27.37
CA ILE A 170 8.33 28.61 27.50
C ILE A 170 8.54 28.01 26.11
N ASN A 171 9.78 27.61 25.82
CA ASN A 171 10.16 26.95 24.57
C ASN A 171 10.21 25.42 24.75
N GLU A 172 10.63 24.70 23.72
CA GLU A 172 10.65 23.22 23.67
C GLU A 172 11.21 22.57 24.95
N GLY A 173 10.42 21.68 25.55
CA GLY A 173 10.74 20.98 26.79
C GLY A 173 10.70 21.84 28.06
N GLY A 174 10.43 23.13 27.95
CA GLY A 174 10.35 24.05 29.09
C GLY A 174 9.11 23.78 29.95
N TYR A 175 9.25 23.96 31.26
CA TYR A 175 8.20 23.65 32.22
C TYR A 175 7.98 24.81 33.19
N MET A 176 6.75 25.30 33.30
CA MET A 176 6.37 26.31 34.29
C MET A 176 5.21 25.80 35.14
N VAL A 177 5.34 25.90 36.46
CA VAL A 177 4.22 25.69 37.39
C VAL A 177 3.93 26.95 38.19
N VAL A 178 2.66 27.36 38.19
CA VAL A 178 2.12 28.46 38.99
C VAL A 178 1.37 27.84 40.16
N LYS A 179 1.99 27.78 41.35
CA LYS A 179 1.42 27.14 42.54
C LYS A 179 0.29 28.02 43.14
N GLY A 180 -0.49 27.45 44.05
CA GLY A 180 -1.56 28.19 44.73
C GLY A 180 -1.04 29.46 45.42
N GLY A 181 -1.71 30.59 45.18
CA GLY A 181 -1.31 31.92 45.68
C GLY A 181 -0.20 32.62 44.86
N ALA A 182 0.26 32.03 43.76
CA ALA A 182 1.23 32.62 42.84
C ALA A 182 0.54 33.31 41.65
N GLN A 183 1.26 34.22 40.98
CA GLN A 183 0.78 34.90 39.77
C GLN A 183 1.75 34.78 38.59
N ALA A 184 1.22 34.46 37.41
CA ALA A 184 1.91 34.59 36.13
C ALA A 184 1.22 35.63 35.23
N ILE A 185 1.98 36.47 34.55
CA ILE A 185 1.46 37.56 33.71
C ILE A 185 2.18 37.54 32.36
N GLY A 186 1.44 37.51 31.25
CA GLY A 186 2.04 37.65 29.92
C GLY A 186 2.90 36.46 29.48
N THR A 187 2.64 35.26 30.00
CA THR A 187 3.39 34.05 29.63
C THR A 187 3.15 33.69 28.17
N VAL A 188 4.21 33.33 27.44
CA VAL A 188 4.13 32.79 26.07
C VAL A 188 4.50 31.30 26.11
N VAL A 189 3.61 30.43 25.65
CA VAL A 189 3.77 28.98 25.71
C VAL A 189 3.91 28.40 24.31
N ASN A 190 5.05 27.76 24.01
CA ASN A 190 5.39 27.19 22.70
C ASN A 190 5.67 25.67 22.75
N THR A 191 5.33 24.99 23.86
CA THR A 191 5.56 23.56 24.09
C THR A 191 4.47 22.94 24.97
N GLY A 192 4.34 21.61 24.98
CA GLY A 192 3.39 20.87 25.81
C GLY A 192 2.21 20.24 25.09
N ALA A 193 1.99 20.52 23.80
CA ALA A 193 0.90 19.97 22.97
C ALA A 193 1.41 19.16 21.76
N GLN A 194 2.68 18.75 21.75
CA GLN A 194 3.21 17.83 20.74
C GLN A 194 2.38 16.54 20.74
N GLY A 195 1.85 16.13 19.59
CA GLY A 195 0.99 14.96 19.46
C GLY A 195 -0.51 15.22 19.66
N GLY A 196 -0.91 16.46 19.94
CA GLY A 196 -2.31 16.87 20.03
C GLY A 196 -2.92 16.76 21.44
N PRO A 197 -4.24 16.99 21.56
CA PRO A 197 -4.91 17.29 22.83
C PRO A 197 -4.98 16.11 23.82
N ASP A 198 -4.86 14.88 23.32
CA ASP A 198 -4.87 13.66 24.13
C ASP A 198 -3.46 13.20 24.54
N SER A 199 -2.41 13.97 24.20
CA SER A 199 -1.03 13.63 24.57
C SER A 199 -0.73 13.93 26.03
N GLU A 200 -0.10 12.97 26.71
CA GLU A 200 0.46 13.14 28.06
C GLU A 200 1.86 13.74 27.95
N ASN A 201 1.93 15.06 27.82
CA ASN A 201 3.18 15.82 27.85
C ASN A 201 3.45 16.37 29.25
N SER A 202 4.72 16.36 29.66
CA SER A 202 5.19 16.83 30.97
C SER A 202 5.80 18.24 30.94
N ASP A 203 5.68 18.94 29.81
CA ASP A 203 6.18 20.30 29.58
C ASP A 203 5.02 21.26 29.24
N GLY A 204 5.30 22.56 29.21
CA GLY A 204 4.30 23.62 29.05
C GLY A 204 4.00 24.37 30.37
N MET A 205 2.78 24.89 30.50
CA MET A 205 2.37 25.71 31.65
C MET A 205 1.29 25.01 32.49
N PHE A 206 1.51 24.90 33.79
CA PHE A 206 0.60 24.26 34.75
C PHE A 206 0.16 25.27 35.81
N VAL A 207 -1.14 25.46 35.99
CA VAL A 207 -1.69 26.56 36.81
C VAL A 207 -2.58 26.03 37.93
N SER A 208 -2.12 26.15 39.17
CA SER A 208 -2.91 26.01 40.39
C SER A 208 -3.13 27.36 41.10
N GLY A 209 -2.42 28.42 40.70
CA GLY A 209 -2.61 29.81 41.13
C GLY A 209 -3.36 30.64 40.09
N THR A 210 -2.86 31.83 39.76
CA THR A 210 -3.48 32.71 38.76
C THR A 210 -2.55 32.98 37.59
N ALA A 211 -3.02 32.83 36.36
CA ALA A 211 -2.32 33.29 35.15
C ALA A 211 -3.15 34.32 34.39
N THR A 212 -2.52 35.37 33.88
CA THR A 212 -3.20 36.45 33.14
C THR A 212 -2.49 36.76 31.84
N ASN A 213 -3.24 37.10 30.79
CA ASN A 213 -2.70 37.48 29.47
C ASN A 213 -1.76 36.41 28.87
N THR A 214 -2.10 35.13 29.02
CA THR A 214 -1.29 34.04 28.47
C THR A 214 -1.49 33.93 26.96
N THR A 215 -0.41 33.77 26.20
CA THR A 215 -0.46 33.42 24.77
C THR A 215 0.03 32.00 24.57
N ILE A 216 -0.81 31.15 23.98
CA ILE A 216 -0.50 29.76 23.67
C ILE A 216 -0.37 29.65 22.15
N ASN A 217 0.83 29.33 21.67
CA ASN A 217 1.12 29.16 20.25
C ASN A 217 1.02 27.69 19.83
N GLU A 218 1.38 27.41 18.58
CA GLU A 218 1.50 26.05 18.06
C GLU A 218 2.35 25.18 18.98
N ASN A 219 1.86 23.97 19.29
CA ASN A 219 2.44 23.03 20.26
C ASN A 219 2.46 23.54 21.71
N GLY A 220 1.93 24.71 22.02
CA GLY A 220 1.81 25.23 23.37
C GLY A 220 0.66 24.56 24.14
N ARG A 221 0.88 24.27 25.43
CA ARG A 221 -0.17 23.79 26.33
C ARG A 221 -0.24 24.52 27.66
N GLN A 222 -1.44 24.96 28.04
CA GLN A 222 -1.76 25.39 29.39
C GLN A 222 -2.73 24.40 30.05
N VAL A 223 -2.35 23.84 31.19
CA VAL A 223 -3.21 23.02 32.04
C VAL A 223 -3.61 23.83 33.26
N VAL A 224 -4.91 24.08 33.43
CA VAL A 224 -5.48 24.77 34.58
C VAL A 224 -6.03 23.72 35.53
N PHE A 225 -5.38 23.51 36.68
CA PHE A 225 -5.84 22.58 37.70
C PHE A 225 -7.09 23.11 38.42
N GLU A 226 -7.75 22.27 39.22
CA GLU A 226 -9.05 22.58 39.88
C GLU A 226 -9.09 23.91 40.66
N GLN A 227 -7.98 24.30 41.28
CA GLN A 227 -7.86 25.57 42.05
C GLN A 227 -7.27 26.72 41.22
N GLY A 228 -6.88 26.45 39.98
CA GLY A 228 -6.28 27.42 39.08
C GLY A 228 -7.31 28.36 38.46
N THR A 229 -6.91 29.59 38.22
CA THR A 229 -7.69 30.59 37.47
C THR A 229 -6.84 31.20 36.38
N VAL A 230 -7.37 31.24 35.16
CA VAL A 230 -6.71 31.91 34.03
C VAL A 230 -7.62 32.97 33.44
N VAL A 231 -7.06 34.14 33.14
CA VAL A 231 -7.81 35.29 32.62
C VAL A 231 -7.14 35.84 31.36
N ALA A 232 -7.93 36.11 30.33
CA ALA A 232 -7.47 36.69 29.06
C ALA A 232 -6.42 35.84 28.33
N THR A 233 -6.69 34.53 28.21
CA THR A 233 -5.82 33.62 27.44
C THR A 233 -6.12 33.72 25.95
N THR A 234 -5.08 33.87 25.11
CA THR A 234 -5.20 33.71 23.65
C THR A 234 -4.58 32.38 23.23
N VAL A 235 -5.35 31.55 22.53
CA VAL A 235 -4.93 30.25 22.02
C VAL A 235 -4.91 30.29 20.49
N ASN A 236 -3.72 30.28 19.90
CA ASN A 236 -3.51 30.29 18.46
C ASN A 236 -3.59 28.86 17.88
N ALA A 237 -3.62 28.77 16.54
CA ALA A 237 -3.67 27.49 15.83
C ALA A 237 -2.61 26.49 16.33
N GLY A 238 -3.05 25.27 16.65
CA GLY A 238 -2.20 24.20 17.17
C GLY A 238 -1.83 24.32 18.66
N GLY A 239 -2.36 25.32 19.38
CA GLY A 239 -2.22 25.45 20.83
C GLY A 239 -3.44 24.89 21.58
N ASP A 240 -3.20 24.47 22.82
CA ASP A 240 -4.19 23.79 23.67
C ASP A 240 -4.33 24.43 25.07
N GLN A 241 -5.57 24.59 25.54
CA GLN A 241 -5.89 24.90 26.93
C GLN A 241 -6.78 23.80 27.54
N SER A 242 -6.30 23.15 28.60
CA SER A 242 -7.03 22.11 29.35
C SER A 242 -7.50 22.68 30.69
N VAL A 243 -8.79 22.88 30.85
CA VAL A 243 -9.38 23.57 32.01
C VAL A 243 -10.05 22.56 32.94
N HIS A 244 -9.49 22.40 34.14
CA HIS A 244 -10.08 21.70 35.28
C HIS A 244 -10.55 22.66 36.39
N GLY A 245 -10.03 23.89 36.40
CA GLY A 245 -10.43 24.98 37.29
C GLY A 245 -11.33 26.01 36.61
N SER A 246 -10.92 27.28 36.59
CA SER A 246 -11.65 28.39 35.96
C SER A 246 -10.86 29.06 34.84
N ALA A 247 -11.51 29.34 33.71
CA ALA A 247 -10.96 30.14 32.61
C ALA A 247 -11.91 31.28 32.20
N GLU A 248 -11.42 32.52 32.19
CA GLU A 248 -12.21 33.70 31.86
C GLU A 248 -11.61 34.43 30.65
N ASN A 249 -12.46 34.90 29.73
CA ASN A 249 -12.06 35.68 28.56
C ASN A 249 -11.04 34.97 27.65
N THR A 250 -11.27 33.69 27.36
CA THR A 250 -10.39 32.94 26.45
C THR A 250 -10.72 33.25 24.98
N THR A 251 -9.72 33.56 24.16
CA THR A 251 -9.88 33.76 22.71
C THR A 251 -9.21 32.61 21.94
N LEU A 252 -9.98 31.86 21.15
CA LEU A 252 -9.51 30.73 20.34
C LEU A 252 -9.35 31.14 18.87
N ASN A 253 -8.12 31.44 18.45
CA ASN A 253 -7.74 31.81 17.08
C ASN A 253 -7.16 30.61 16.32
N GLY A 254 -7.97 29.57 16.14
CA GLY A 254 -7.53 28.30 15.56
C GLY A 254 -7.10 27.24 16.59
N GLY A 255 -6.97 27.62 17.87
CA GLY A 255 -6.58 26.73 18.96
C GLY A 255 -7.76 26.07 19.67
N TYR A 256 -7.45 25.26 20.68
CA TYR A 256 -8.41 24.40 21.35
C TYR A 256 -8.56 24.74 22.84
N GLN A 257 -9.80 24.66 23.35
CA GLN A 257 -10.08 24.67 24.78
C GLN A 257 -10.92 23.46 25.16
N TYR A 258 -10.44 22.68 26.12
CA TYR A 258 -11.13 21.55 26.71
C TYR A 258 -11.55 21.90 28.12
N VAL A 259 -12.86 21.97 28.38
CA VAL A 259 -13.41 22.22 29.71
C VAL A 259 -13.84 20.88 30.29
N HIS A 260 -13.16 20.46 31.35
CA HIS A 260 -13.31 19.15 31.98
C HIS A 260 -14.41 19.14 33.05
N SER A 261 -14.76 17.95 33.53
CA SER A 261 -15.77 17.77 34.57
C SER A 261 -15.49 18.63 35.80
N GLY A 262 -16.50 19.35 36.29
CA GLY A 262 -16.39 20.26 37.44
C GLY A 262 -15.76 21.63 37.14
N ALA A 263 -15.21 21.83 35.94
CA ALA A 263 -14.58 23.08 35.55
C ALA A 263 -15.56 24.11 35.00
N ALA A 264 -15.15 25.38 35.01
CA ALA A 264 -15.91 26.50 34.47
C ALA A 264 -15.11 27.28 33.42
N ALA A 265 -15.77 27.74 32.35
CA ALA A 265 -15.21 28.76 31.46
C ALA A 265 -16.25 29.84 31.09
N THR A 266 -15.87 31.10 31.14
CA THR A 266 -16.75 32.23 30.79
C THR A 266 -16.13 33.10 29.70
N ASP A 267 -16.97 33.76 28.90
CA ASP A 267 -16.57 34.73 27.87
C ASP A 267 -15.57 34.16 26.85
N THR A 268 -15.75 32.89 26.47
CA THR A 268 -14.89 32.27 25.45
C THR A 268 -15.31 32.73 24.06
N VAL A 269 -14.38 33.30 23.28
CA VAL A 269 -14.59 33.71 21.89
C VAL A 269 -13.91 32.71 20.96
N ILE A 270 -14.71 32.01 20.16
CA ILE A 270 -14.26 30.99 19.24
C ILE A 270 -14.22 31.56 17.81
N ASN A 271 -13.02 31.86 17.31
CA ASN A 271 -12.81 32.37 15.97
C ASN A 271 -12.57 31.23 14.96
N ASN A 272 -12.27 31.59 13.71
CA ASN A 272 -12.03 30.64 12.62
C ASN A 272 -11.01 29.55 13.01
N GLY A 273 -11.42 28.29 12.89
CA GLY A 273 -10.64 27.11 13.26
C GLY A 273 -10.55 26.84 14.77
N GLY A 274 -10.99 27.78 15.60
CA GLY A 274 -11.03 27.61 17.05
C GLY A 274 -12.09 26.57 17.44
N TRP A 275 -11.81 25.81 18.50
CA TRP A 275 -12.73 24.77 18.95
C TRP A 275 -12.75 24.65 20.47
N GLN A 276 -13.93 24.89 21.04
CA GLN A 276 -14.20 24.65 22.46
C GLN A 276 -14.96 23.33 22.62
N VAL A 277 -14.49 22.49 23.55
CA VAL A 277 -15.11 21.22 23.93
C VAL A 277 -15.53 21.27 25.39
N VAL A 278 -16.83 21.15 25.62
CA VAL A 278 -17.45 21.08 26.95
C VAL A 278 -17.74 19.62 27.25
N LYS A 279 -17.00 19.04 28.21
CA LYS A 279 -17.10 17.62 28.61
C LYS A 279 -18.25 17.40 29.62
N ASP A 280 -18.52 16.14 29.93
CA ASP A 280 -19.52 15.75 30.93
C ASP A 280 -19.23 16.40 32.30
N GLY A 281 -20.23 17.07 32.87
CA GLY A 281 -20.13 17.81 34.13
C GLY A 281 -19.39 19.15 34.07
N ALA A 282 -18.96 19.59 32.89
CA ALA A 282 -18.37 20.91 32.67
C ALA A 282 -19.44 22.00 32.49
N GLN A 283 -19.13 23.24 32.85
CA GLN A 283 -20.04 24.38 32.67
C GLN A 283 -19.34 25.52 31.93
N VAL A 284 -19.98 26.04 30.88
CA VAL A 284 -19.52 27.26 30.21
C VAL A 284 -20.64 28.28 30.10
N SER A 285 -20.30 29.57 30.12
CA SER A 285 -21.25 30.66 29.85
C SER A 285 -20.67 31.69 28.88
N ASP A 286 -21.55 32.48 28.27
CA ASP A 286 -21.18 33.66 27.46
C ASP A 286 -20.22 33.33 26.30
N THR A 287 -20.32 32.11 25.77
CA THR A 287 -19.49 31.66 24.65
C THR A 287 -19.97 32.28 23.35
N THR A 288 -19.07 32.95 22.63
CA THR A 288 -19.34 33.49 21.29
C THR A 288 -18.68 32.63 20.23
N VAL A 289 -19.46 32.04 19.33
CA VAL A 289 -18.99 31.23 18.20
C VAL A 289 -19.08 32.07 16.93
N ASN A 290 -17.91 32.45 16.39
CA ASN A 290 -17.82 33.19 15.13
C ASN A 290 -17.74 32.25 13.92
N ASN A 291 -17.75 32.82 12.72
CA ASN A 291 -17.68 32.08 11.47
C ASN A 291 -16.52 31.08 11.47
N SER A 292 -16.82 29.81 11.18
CA SER A 292 -15.89 28.68 11.17
C SER A 292 -15.22 28.37 12.51
N GLY A 293 -15.70 28.95 13.61
CA GLY A 293 -15.45 28.47 14.97
C GLY A 293 -16.43 27.36 15.35
N ARG A 294 -16.04 26.50 16.29
CA ARG A 294 -16.84 25.36 16.72
C ARG A 294 -17.01 25.29 18.23
N LEU A 295 -18.25 25.20 18.69
CA LEU A 295 -18.60 24.77 20.05
C LEU A 295 -19.07 23.32 20.01
N SER A 296 -18.49 22.45 20.83
CA SER A 296 -18.94 21.07 21.00
C SER A 296 -19.34 20.84 22.45
N VAL A 297 -20.61 20.50 22.69
CA VAL A 297 -21.14 20.18 24.01
C VAL A 297 -21.59 18.74 24.01
N VAL A 298 -20.87 17.88 24.74
CA VAL A 298 -21.17 16.44 24.84
C VAL A 298 -22.31 16.20 25.84
N ALA A 299 -22.81 14.96 25.90
CA ALA A 299 -23.83 14.59 26.88
C ALA A 299 -23.36 14.91 28.31
N GLY A 300 -24.24 15.51 29.12
CA GLY A 300 -23.94 15.96 30.49
C GLY A 300 -23.12 17.26 30.60
N GLY A 301 -22.65 17.83 29.48
CA GLY A 301 -22.04 19.16 29.46
C GLY A 301 -23.09 20.28 29.43
N LYS A 302 -22.75 21.46 29.97
CA LYS A 302 -23.64 22.63 30.02
C LYS A 302 -22.99 23.88 29.41
N ALA A 303 -23.71 24.54 28.51
CA ALA A 303 -23.34 25.83 27.92
C ALA A 303 -24.53 26.81 27.97
N SER A 304 -24.44 27.90 28.72
CA SER A 304 -25.48 28.94 28.76
C SER A 304 -25.06 30.22 28.05
N ASP A 305 -26.04 31.02 27.65
CA ASP A 305 -25.84 32.35 27.05
C ASP A 305 -24.90 32.32 25.83
N VAL A 306 -24.98 31.22 25.06
CA VAL A 306 -24.17 31.03 23.85
C VAL A 306 -24.65 31.98 22.75
N ILE A 307 -23.71 32.64 22.06
CA ILE A 307 -23.99 33.44 20.87
C ILE A 307 -23.38 32.72 19.68
N ILE A 308 -24.20 32.15 18.80
CA ILE A 308 -23.76 31.56 17.54
C ILE A 308 -23.98 32.57 16.42
N ASN A 309 -22.91 33.22 15.99
CA ASN A 309 -22.95 34.08 14.81
C ASN A 309 -23.06 33.25 13.53
N ALA A 310 -23.50 33.88 12.44
CA ALA A 310 -23.66 33.21 11.16
C ALA A 310 -22.35 32.50 10.74
N GLY A 311 -22.48 31.22 10.39
CA GLY A 311 -21.37 30.35 10.02
C GLY A 311 -20.59 29.75 11.20
N GLY A 312 -21.00 30.01 12.45
CA GLY A 312 -20.49 29.31 13.63
C GLY A 312 -21.13 27.92 13.78
N ALA A 313 -20.34 26.94 14.21
CA ALA A 313 -20.80 25.56 14.33
C ALA A 313 -21.12 25.19 15.78
N LEU A 314 -22.31 24.63 16.01
CA LEU A 314 -22.67 23.92 17.24
C LEU A 314 -22.71 22.42 16.98
N VAL A 315 -21.98 21.64 17.77
CA VAL A 315 -22.04 20.18 17.77
C VAL A 315 -22.52 19.70 19.13
N THR A 316 -23.70 19.08 19.17
CA THR A 316 -24.31 18.63 20.43
C THR A 316 -25.32 17.50 20.22
N ASN A 317 -25.91 17.04 21.31
CA ASN A 317 -26.97 16.04 21.32
C ASN A 317 -28.02 16.40 22.38
N THR A 318 -29.19 15.78 22.31
CA THR A 318 -30.32 16.07 23.22
C THR A 318 -30.12 15.61 24.67
N ALA A 319 -28.94 15.09 25.05
CA ALA A 319 -28.54 14.83 26.44
C ALA A 319 -27.53 15.86 26.99
N ALA A 320 -27.30 16.96 26.27
CA ALA A 320 -26.55 18.14 26.74
C ALA A 320 -27.51 19.29 27.10
N ASP A 321 -27.03 20.25 27.90
CA ASP A 321 -27.74 21.50 28.18
C ASP A 321 -27.08 22.66 27.42
N VAL A 322 -27.76 23.22 26.41
CA VAL A 322 -27.25 24.36 25.64
C VAL A 322 -28.34 25.42 25.52
N SER A 323 -28.06 26.67 25.88
CA SER A 323 -29.01 27.77 25.67
C SER A 323 -28.30 29.01 25.15
N GLY A 324 -29.00 29.80 24.33
CA GLY A 324 -28.38 30.96 23.72
C GLY A 324 -29.19 31.61 22.62
N THR A 325 -28.50 32.32 21.74
CA THR A 325 -29.03 32.94 20.53
C THR A 325 -28.23 32.54 19.30
N ASN A 326 -28.92 32.38 18.19
CA ASN A 326 -28.34 32.24 16.86
C ASN A 326 -28.98 33.26 15.91
N ARG A 327 -28.65 33.18 14.61
CA ARG A 327 -29.20 34.09 13.59
C ARG A 327 -30.73 34.08 13.44
N LEU A 328 -31.43 33.10 14.01
CA LEU A 328 -32.90 32.99 14.03
C LEU A 328 -33.53 33.38 15.38
N GLY A 329 -32.72 33.80 16.36
CA GLY A 329 -33.18 34.17 17.70
C GLY A 329 -32.76 33.18 18.77
N SER A 330 -33.53 33.08 19.86
CA SER A 330 -33.22 32.20 20.98
C SER A 330 -33.35 30.73 20.60
N PHE A 331 -32.41 29.90 21.06
CA PHE A 331 -32.43 28.44 20.89
C PHE A 331 -32.10 27.75 22.20
N SER A 332 -32.49 26.47 22.32
CA SER A 332 -32.19 25.66 23.50
C SER A 332 -32.06 24.18 23.16
N VAL A 333 -31.26 23.47 23.94
CA VAL A 333 -31.21 22.00 24.07
C VAL A 333 -31.25 21.73 25.57
N ASP A 334 -32.22 20.95 26.02
CA ASP A 334 -32.45 20.65 27.43
C ASP A 334 -32.36 19.14 27.64
N SER A 335 -31.35 18.72 28.39
CA SER A 335 -31.08 17.31 28.69
C SER A 335 -32.15 16.67 29.57
N VAL A 336 -32.86 17.46 30.38
CA VAL A 336 -33.87 16.97 31.33
C VAL A 336 -35.17 16.65 30.60
N SER A 337 -35.62 17.57 29.74
CA SER A 337 -36.81 17.34 28.92
C SER A 337 -36.54 16.57 27.64
N GLY A 338 -35.26 16.43 27.26
CA GLY A 338 -34.83 15.79 26.02
C GLY A 338 -35.19 16.59 24.78
N ASN A 339 -35.43 17.90 24.90
CA ASN A 339 -35.94 18.74 23.81
C ASN A 339 -34.89 19.72 23.29
N ALA A 340 -34.71 19.77 21.99
CA ALA A 340 -34.02 20.84 21.28
C ALA A 340 -35.03 21.76 20.58
N SER A 341 -34.76 23.06 20.50
CA SER A 341 -35.62 24.05 19.84
C SER A 341 -34.79 25.13 19.14
N ASN A 342 -35.19 25.49 17.91
CA ASN A 342 -34.61 26.57 17.10
C ASN A 342 -33.10 26.41 16.84
N VAL A 343 -32.60 25.18 16.73
CA VAL A 343 -31.17 24.91 16.48
C VAL A 343 -30.84 25.14 15.01
N VAL A 344 -29.76 25.89 14.75
CA VAL A 344 -29.20 26.09 13.41
C VAL A 344 -27.92 25.28 13.28
N LEU A 345 -27.83 24.47 12.22
CA LEU A 345 -26.71 23.59 11.93
C LEU A 345 -26.07 24.04 10.61
N GLU A 346 -24.85 24.55 10.68
CA GLU A 346 -24.09 25.04 9.52
C GLU A 346 -22.58 24.84 9.76
N ASN A 347 -21.77 24.83 8.69
CA ASN A 347 -20.29 24.80 8.76
C ASN A 347 -19.70 23.70 9.69
N GLY A 348 -20.27 22.49 9.66
CA GLY A 348 -19.86 21.37 10.52
C GLY A 348 -20.67 21.24 11.82
N GLY A 349 -21.69 22.08 12.01
CA GLY A 349 -22.66 21.94 13.09
C GLY A 349 -23.43 20.63 12.98
N ARG A 350 -23.72 20.01 14.13
CA ARG A 350 -24.43 18.73 14.22
C ARG A 350 -25.33 18.68 15.44
N LEU A 351 -26.55 18.18 15.26
CA LEU A 351 -27.45 17.78 16.34
C LEU A 351 -27.78 16.31 16.22
N ASP A 352 -27.46 15.54 17.26
CA ASP A 352 -27.95 14.18 17.44
C ASP A 352 -29.22 14.20 18.33
N VAL A 353 -30.36 13.86 17.74
CA VAL A 353 -31.63 13.66 18.45
C VAL A 353 -31.69 12.20 18.88
N LEU A 354 -31.54 11.97 20.18
CA LEU A 354 -31.47 10.62 20.75
C LEU A 354 -32.85 9.94 20.77
N THR A 355 -32.86 8.63 21.05
CA THR A 355 -34.09 7.85 21.21
C THR A 355 -34.98 8.46 22.30
N ASP A 356 -36.28 8.56 22.03
CA ASP A 356 -37.30 9.14 22.91
C ASP A 356 -37.15 10.65 23.19
N ASN A 357 -36.20 11.33 22.54
CA ASN A 357 -35.99 12.76 22.62
C ASN A 357 -36.59 13.49 21.39
N ALA A 358 -36.72 14.81 21.48
CA ALA A 358 -37.29 15.61 20.41
C ALA A 358 -36.44 16.83 20.02
N ALA A 359 -36.59 17.27 18.78
CA ALA A 359 -36.12 18.55 18.28
C ALA A 359 -37.24 19.26 17.51
N ASP A 360 -37.44 20.55 17.75
CA ASP A 360 -38.41 21.37 17.03
C ASP A 360 -37.74 22.57 16.37
N THR A 361 -38.17 22.91 15.16
CA THR A 361 -37.67 24.08 14.43
C THR A 361 -36.16 24.00 14.22
N THR A 362 -35.67 22.94 13.57
CA THR A 362 -34.23 22.79 13.27
C THR A 362 -33.93 23.23 11.84
N MET A 363 -32.98 24.16 11.66
CA MET A 363 -32.48 24.58 10.35
C MET A 363 -31.16 23.85 10.06
N VAL A 364 -31.08 23.18 8.91
CA VAL A 364 -29.89 22.46 8.45
C VAL A 364 -29.41 23.11 7.17
N ASP A 365 -28.35 23.90 7.26
CA ASP A 365 -27.71 24.57 6.13
C ASP A 365 -26.46 23.81 5.66
N LYS A 366 -25.75 24.40 4.71
CA LYS A 366 -24.52 23.86 4.13
C LYS A 366 -23.52 23.40 5.20
N GLY A 367 -23.17 22.12 5.14
CA GLY A 367 -22.23 21.48 6.05
C GLY A 367 -22.80 21.17 7.43
N GLY A 368 -24.07 21.49 7.69
CA GLY A 368 -24.80 21.07 8.89
C GLY A 368 -25.35 19.65 8.78
N VAL A 369 -25.46 18.95 9.90
CA VAL A 369 -25.99 17.59 9.95
C VAL A 369 -27.01 17.42 11.06
N LEU A 370 -28.27 17.13 10.70
CA LEU A 370 -29.26 16.64 11.65
C LEU A 370 -29.27 15.11 11.63
N ALA A 371 -29.00 14.49 12.76
CA ALA A 371 -29.10 13.05 12.93
C ALA A 371 -30.21 12.70 13.90
N VAL A 372 -31.19 11.91 13.46
CA VAL A 372 -32.34 11.50 14.26
C VAL A 372 -32.29 10.00 14.45
N ASN A 373 -32.02 9.58 15.68
CA ASN A 373 -31.92 8.17 16.02
C ASN A 373 -33.30 7.49 15.94
N ASN A 374 -33.30 6.16 15.86
CA ASN A 374 -34.52 5.37 15.99
C ASN A 374 -35.25 5.73 17.30
N GLY A 375 -36.55 6.02 17.21
CA GLY A 375 -37.39 6.52 18.31
C GLY A 375 -37.24 8.02 18.62
N GLY A 376 -36.31 8.74 17.98
CA GLY A 376 -36.19 10.20 18.08
C GLY A 376 -37.22 10.92 17.21
N THR A 377 -37.58 12.15 17.60
CA THR A 377 -38.56 12.99 16.89
C THR A 377 -37.96 14.34 16.48
N ALA A 378 -38.09 14.75 15.23
CA ALA A 378 -37.68 16.08 14.77
C ALA A 378 -38.77 16.75 13.92
N THR A 379 -39.40 17.81 14.41
CA THR A 379 -40.49 18.51 13.72
C THR A 379 -40.07 19.91 13.25
N ASN A 380 -40.78 20.43 12.25
CA ASN A 380 -40.51 21.75 11.66
C ASN A 380 -39.05 21.89 11.18
N VAL A 381 -38.49 20.81 10.62
CA VAL A 381 -37.13 20.81 10.08
C VAL A 381 -37.11 21.58 8.76
N THR A 382 -36.08 22.40 8.54
CA THR A 382 -35.81 23.03 7.24
C THR A 382 -34.43 22.59 6.78
N ILE A 383 -34.35 21.86 5.66
CA ILE A 383 -33.08 21.43 5.07
C ILE A 383 -32.82 22.24 3.81
N ASN A 384 -31.78 23.08 3.86
CA ASN A 384 -31.32 23.85 2.71
C ASN A 384 -30.20 23.08 1.97
N GLU A 385 -29.87 23.55 0.76
CA GLU A 385 -28.84 22.94 -0.08
C GLU A 385 -27.49 22.81 0.65
N GLY A 386 -26.91 21.62 0.61
CA GLY A 386 -25.72 21.22 1.34
C GLY A 386 -25.97 20.83 2.80
N GLY A 387 -27.22 20.83 3.30
CA GLY A 387 -27.57 20.27 4.60
C GLY A 387 -27.77 18.75 4.52
N ALA A 388 -27.42 18.02 5.58
CA ALA A 388 -27.54 16.57 5.63
C ALA A 388 -28.54 16.10 6.70
N LEU A 389 -29.39 15.14 6.32
CA LEU A 389 -30.23 14.38 7.24
C LEU A 389 -29.71 12.95 7.36
N ILE A 390 -29.49 12.48 8.59
CA ILE A 390 -29.21 11.08 8.90
C ILE A 390 -30.37 10.54 9.72
N ALA A 391 -31.11 9.57 9.19
CA ALA A 391 -32.27 9.01 9.86
C ALA A 391 -32.54 7.57 9.41
N ASP A 392 -33.50 6.93 10.06
CA ASP A 392 -34.06 5.65 9.62
C ASP A 392 -35.58 5.62 9.75
N SER A 393 -36.22 4.62 9.17
CA SER A 393 -37.68 4.50 9.15
C SER A 393 -38.35 4.26 10.52
N GLY A 394 -37.57 4.18 11.60
CA GLY A 394 -38.04 4.16 13.00
C GLY A 394 -37.93 5.52 13.71
N SER A 395 -37.45 6.56 13.03
CA SER A 395 -37.50 7.95 13.51
C SER A 395 -38.76 8.67 13.05
N THR A 396 -39.17 9.73 13.75
CA THR A 396 -40.26 10.62 13.30
C THR A 396 -39.68 11.95 12.89
N VAL A 397 -39.80 12.34 11.62
CA VAL A 397 -39.26 13.61 11.11
C VAL A 397 -40.29 14.32 10.25
N SER A 398 -40.45 15.63 10.36
CA SER A 398 -41.28 16.42 9.44
C SER A 398 -40.67 17.78 9.16
N GLY A 399 -40.80 18.24 7.91
CA GLY A 399 -40.16 19.48 7.51
C GLY A 399 -40.31 19.84 6.04
N THR A 400 -39.48 20.78 5.62
CA THR A 400 -39.33 21.21 4.23
C THR A 400 -37.88 21.11 3.78
N ASN A 401 -37.70 20.83 2.50
CA ASN A 401 -36.41 20.82 1.82
C ASN A 401 -36.54 21.53 0.45
N ALA A 402 -35.46 21.55 -0.36
CA ALA A 402 -35.48 22.20 -1.67
C ALA A 402 -36.52 21.63 -2.66
N HIS A 403 -37.03 20.42 -2.40
CA HIS A 403 -38.03 19.73 -3.21
C HIS A 403 -39.45 19.82 -2.65
N GLY A 404 -39.66 20.47 -1.50
CA GLY A 404 -40.98 20.67 -0.89
C GLY A 404 -41.08 20.07 0.51
N GLU A 405 -42.29 19.66 0.90
CA GLU A 405 -42.52 19.00 2.19
C GLU A 405 -41.96 17.57 2.19
N PHE A 406 -41.41 17.15 3.32
CA PHE A 406 -40.96 15.78 3.54
C PHE A 406 -41.35 15.27 4.93
N SER A 407 -41.45 13.96 5.07
CA SER A 407 -41.73 13.33 6.35
C SER A 407 -41.14 11.92 6.48
N ILE A 408 -40.94 11.51 7.73
CA ILE A 408 -40.67 10.15 8.16
C ILE A 408 -41.63 9.90 9.33
N ASP A 409 -42.47 8.89 9.23
CA ASP A 409 -43.41 8.49 10.27
C ASP A 409 -43.02 7.11 10.79
N ALA A 410 -42.44 7.07 11.99
CA ALA A 410 -42.03 5.83 12.65
C ALA A 410 -43.19 4.87 12.89
N ALA A 411 -44.42 5.38 13.09
CA ALA A 411 -45.57 4.55 13.45
C ALA A 411 -46.08 3.75 12.24
N SER A 412 -46.07 4.36 11.06
CA SER A 412 -46.43 3.67 9.81
C SER A 412 -45.23 3.07 9.08
N GLY A 413 -44.00 3.44 9.44
CA GLY A 413 -42.78 3.09 8.70
C GLY A 413 -42.70 3.78 7.34
N LYS A 414 -43.44 4.87 7.12
CA LYS A 414 -43.51 5.57 5.84
C LYS A 414 -42.60 6.80 5.86
N ALA A 415 -41.72 6.91 4.86
CA ALA A 415 -40.99 8.14 4.56
C ALA A 415 -41.43 8.69 3.20
N SER A 416 -41.51 10.00 3.06
CA SER A 416 -42.00 10.67 1.84
C SER A 416 -41.22 11.96 1.57
N GLY A 417 -40.86 12.21 0.31
CA GLY A 417 -40.27 13.49 -0.12
C GLY A 417 -38.84 13.73 0.36
N LEU A 418 -38.11 12.66 0.73
CA LEU A 418 -36.77 12.78 1.27
C LEU A 418 -35.80 13.36 0.23
N TRP A 419 -34.89 14.23 0.70
CA TRP A 419 -33.75 14.69 -0.06
C TRP A 419 -32.47 14.37 0.71
N LEU A 420 -31.63 13.52 0.13
CA LEU A 420 -30.43 12.98 0.77
C LEU A 420 -29.21 13.41 -0.04
N GLU A 421 -28.44 14.37 0.45
CA GLU A 421 -27.21 14.83 -0.19
C GLU A 421 -26.14 15.19 0.85
N ASN A 422 -24.92 15.48 0.41
CA ASN A 422 -23.83 15.94 1.28
C ASN A 422 -23.57 15.05 2.52
N GLY A 423 -23.64 13.73 2.34
CA GLY A 423 -23.51 12.75 3.43
C GLY A 423 -24.83 12.42 4.16
N GLY A 424 -25.97 12.94 3.68
CA GLY A 424 -27.29 12.53 4.12
C GLY A 424 -27.53 11.05 3.86
N HIS A 425 -28.10 10.36 4.84
CA HIS A 425 -28.30 8.92 4.81
C HIS A 425 -29.67 8.54 5.38
N PHE A 426 -30.41 7.70 4.66
CA PHE A 426 -31.66 7.13 5.16
C PHE A 426 -31.68 5.61 5.04
N SER A 427 -32.11 4.92 6.12
CA SER A 427 -32.27 3.46 6.14
C SER A 427 -33.75 3.06 6.20
N VAL A 428 -34.22 2.35 5.16
CA VAL A 428 -35.55 1.75 5.08
C VAL A 428 -35.50 0.35 5.69
N LYS A 429 -36.12 0.17 6.87
CA LYS A 429 -36.17 -1.13 7.57
C LYS A 429 -37.21 -2.07 6.94
N SER A 430 -37.19 -3.34 7.35
CA SER A 430 -38.21 -4.33 6.95
C SER A 430 -39.63 -3.82 7.23
N GLY A 431 -40.51 -3.90 6.24
CA GLY A 431 -41.91 -3.45 6.33
C GLY A 431 -42.12 -1.94 6.16
N ALA A 432 -41.04 -1.14 6.09
CA ALA A 432 -41.11 0.29 5.84
C ALA A 432 -41.11 0.61 4.34
N ILE A 433 -41.58 1.80 3.97
CA ILE A 433 -41.61 2.29 2.59
C ILE A 433 -41.04 3.71 2.54
N ALA A 434 -40.10 3.95 1.63
CA ALA A 434 -39.69 5.31 1.25
C ALA A 434 -40.28 5.68 -0.12
N GLU A 435 -41.01 6.79 -0.19
CA GLU A 435 -41.62 7.28 -1.43
C GLU A 435 -41.07 8.64 -1.85
N ASN A 436 -40.96 8.87 -3.16
CA ASN A 436 -40.54 10.17 -3.71
C ASN A 436 -39.20 10.67 -3.14
N THR A 437 -38.19 9.80 -3.11
CA THR A 437 -36.87 10.09 -2.54
C THR A 437 -35.90 10.56 -3.62
N ALA A 438 -35.29 11.73 -3.41
CA ALA A 438 -34.17 12.22 -4.20
C ALA A 438 -32.86 11.99 -3.45
N VAL A 439 -31.93 11.25 -4.04
CA VAL A 439 -30.57 11.04 -3.52
C VAL A 439 -29.60 11.84 -4.40
N GLY A 440 -29.08 12.93 -3.85
CA GLY A 440 -28.09 13.79 -4.46
C GLY A 440 -26.66 13.27 -4.31
N SER A 441 -25.69 14.04 -4.80
CA SER A 441 -24.27 13.70 -4.73
C SER A 441 -23.81 13.48 -3.28
N GLY A 442 -23.17 12.35 -3.01
CA GLY A 442 -22.69 11.97 -1.68
C GLY A 442 -23.79 11.57 -0.69
N GLY A 443 -25.05 11.49 -1.13
CA GLY A 443 -26.15 10.92 -0.35
C GLY A 443 -26.24 9.40 -0.47
N GLU A 444 -26.84 8.76 0.52
CA GLU A 444 -27.09 7.32 0.53
C GLU A 444 -28.52 6.96 0.96
N LEU A 445 -29.18 6.11 0.18
CA LEU A 445 -30.40 5.43 0.56
C LEU A 445 -30.11 3.94 0.74
N SER A 446 -30.31 3.41 1.93
CA SER A 446 -30.13 1.99 2.24
C SER A 446 -31.49 1.32 2.40
N VAL A 447 -31.79 0.29 1.63
CA VAL A 447 -33.03 -0.47 1.71
C VAL A 447 -32.75 -1.88 2.19
N ARG A 448 -33.25 -2.21 3.38
CA ARG A 448 -33.04 -3.52 4.00
C ARG A 448 -33.97 -4.58 3.40
N ASN A 449 -33.66 -5.84 3.67
CA ASN A 449 -34.52 -6.96 3.28
C ASN A 449 -35.98 -6.74 3.75
N GLY A 450 -36.93 -6.82 2.82
CA GLY A 450 -38.34 -6.56 3.09
C GLY A 450 -38.73 -5.08 3.22
N GLY A 451 -37.81 -4.14 3.00
CA GLY A 451 -38.10 -2.72 2.82
C GLY A 451 -38.60 -2.42 1.40
N GLY A 452 -39.38 -1.34 1.25
CA GLY A 452 -39.99 -0.96 -0.01
C GLY A 452 -39.64 0.45 -0.48
N LEU A 453 -39.74 0.67 -1.79
CA LEU A 453 -39.71 1.97 -2.44
C LEU A 453 -41.04 2.21 -3.18
N ALA A 454 -41.46 3.47 -3.29
CA ALA A 454 -42.65 3.86 -4.03
C ALA A 454 -42.47 5.24 -4.70
N GLY A 455 -43.35 5.57 -5.64
CA GLY A 455 -43.24 6.84 -6.37
C GLY A 455 -41.93 6.92 -7.17
N THR A 456 -41.26 8.06 -7.16
CA THR A 456 -39.97 8.21 -7.88
C THR A 456 -38.79 8.15 -6.92
N THR A 457 -37.81 7.31 -7.19
CA THR A 457 -36.49 7.36 -6.54
C THR A 457 -35.47 7.85 -7.55
N SER A 458 -34.97 9.08 -7.38
CA SER A 458 -33.97 9.66 -8.27
C SER A 458 -32.58 9.60 -7.65
N LEU A 459 -31.60 9.08 -8.40
CA LEU A 459 -30.20 8.98 -7.99
C LEU A 459 -29.37 9.87 -8.89
N ALA A 460 -28.76 10.92 -8.34
CA ALA A 460 -27.81 11.77 -9.03
C ALA A 460 -26.44 11.08 -9.23
N GLU A 461 -25.55 11.70 -10.00
CA GLU A 461 -24.15 11.24 -10.08
C GLU A 461 -23.52 11.23 -8.67
N HIS A 462 -22.75 10.18 -8.35
CA HIS A 462 -22.17 9.94 -7.01
C HIS A 462 -23.20 9.72 -5.87
N ALA A 463 -24.48 9.52 -6.17
CA ALA A 463 -25.47 9.04 -5.22
C ALA A 463 -25.41 7.51 -5.08
N ASN A 464 -25.70 7.00 -3.89
CA ASN A 464 -25.69 5.55 -3.61
C ASN A 464 -27.08 5.05 -3.19
N LEU A 465 -27.52 3.95 -3.81
CA LEU A 465 -28.63 3.13 -3.35
C LEU A 465 -28.10 1.74 -2.97
N THR A 466 -28.14 1.41 -1.69
CA THR A 466 -27.64 0.12 -1.17
C THR A 466 -28.82 -0.81 -0.90
N ILE A 467 -28.83 -1.99 -1.53
CA ILE A 467 -29.86 -3.02 -1.38
C ILE A 467 -29.26 -4.21 -0.61
N THR A 468 -29.78 -4.50 0.59
CA THR A 468 -29.21 -5.57 1.43
C THR A 468 -29.96 -6.91 1.42
N GLY A 469 -31.13 -6.96 0.78
CA GLY A 469 -31.96 -8.15 0.61
C GLY A 469 -32.91 -8.02 -0.58
N ASP A 470 -34.06 -8.70 -0.53
CA ASP A 470 -35.09 -8.55 -1.55
C ASP A 470 -35.88 -7.25 -1.30
N VAL A 471 -35.98 -6.42 -2.35
CA VAL A 471 -36.59 -5.08 -2.32
C VAL A 471 -37.57 -4.92 -3.45
N ILE A 472 -38.71 -4.28 -3.15
CA ILE A 472 -39.75 -3.95 -4.12
C ILE A 472 -39.86 -2.42 -4.23
N SER A 473 -39.74 -1.91 -5.45
CA SER A 473 -40.00 -0.54 -5.85
C SER A 473 -41.24 -0.48 -6.74
N THR A 474 -42.36 -0.01 -6.22
CA THR A 474 -43.63 0.03 -6.97
C THR A 474 -43.72 1.18 -7.98
N GLY A 475 -42.68 2.01 -8.11
CA GLY A 475 -42.64 3.15 -9.01
C GLY A 475 -41.40 3.18 -9.91
N THR A 476 -40.86 4.37 -10.14
CA THR A 476 -39.76 4.61 -11.08
C THR A 476 -38.45 4.85 -10.35
N ILE A 477 -37.40 4.14 -10.76
CA ILE A 477 -36.02 4.44 -10.37
C ILE A 477 -35.34 5.20 -11.52
N GLU A 478 -34.89 6.42 -11.27
CA GLU A 478 -34.05 7.19 -12.20
C GLU A 478 -32.60 7.06 -11.76
N ASN A 479 -31.75 6.44 -12.60
CA ASN A 479 -30.40 6.04 -12.18
C ASN A 479 -29.29 6.76 -12.95
N ALA A 480 -28.77 7.86 -12.38
CA ALA A 480 -27.47 8.44 -12.76
C ALA A 480 -26.35 8.06 -11.76
N GLY A 481 -26.70 7.49 -10.61
CA GLY A 481 -25.79 7.10 -9.54
C GLY A 481 -25.36 5.64 -9.56
N THR A 482 -25.16 5.07 -8.38
CA THR A 482 -24.78 3.66 -8.20
C THR A 482 -25.81 2.94 -7.34
N ILE A 483 -26.34 1.83 -7.87
CA ILE A 483 -27.12 0.85 -7.10
C ILE A 483 -26.19 -0.31 -6.76
N THR A 484 -26.11 -0.70 -5.49
CA THR A 484 -25.23 -1.80 -5.06
C THR A 484 -26.02 -2.84 -4.28
N PHE A 485 -25.93 -4.09 -4.72
CA PHE A 485 -26.35 -5.24 -3.92
C PHE A 485 -25.22 -5.61 -2.95
N ALA A 486 -25.50 -5.56 -1.65
CA ALA A 486 -24.52 -5.84 -0.61
C ALA A 486 -25.09 -6.81 0.43
N PRO A 487 -24.27 -7.66 1.08
CA PRO A 487 -24.75 -8.41 2.25
C PRO A 487 -25.17 -7.46 3.36
N GLU A 488 -26.24 -7.81 4.08
CA GLU A 488 -26.61 -7.10 5.30
C GLU A 488 -25.48 -7.26 6.33
N GLN A 489 -24.76 -6.18 6.55
CA GLN A 489 -23.70 -6.12 7.56
C GLN A 489 -24.37 -5.96 8.93
N SER A 490 -24.40 -7.01 9.73
CA SER A 490 -24.62 -6.83 11.18
C SER A 490 -23.40 -6.12 11.79
N ASP A 491 -23.56 -5.40 12.91
CA ASP A 491 -22.41 -4.86 13.66
C ASP A 491 -21.38 -5.95 14.02
N ALA A 492 -21.83 -7.20 14.17
CA ALA A 492 -20.98 -8.38 14.38
C ALA A 492 -20.19 -8.84 13.13
N ALA A 493 -20.60 -8.45 11.92
CA ALA A 493 -19.92 -8.80 10.67
C ALA A 493 -18.68 -7.92 10.43
N ARG A 494 -18.67 -6.66 10.88
CA ARG A 494 -17.51 -5.76 10.79
C ARG A 494 -16.30 -6.30 11.59
N THR A 495 -16.54 -7.04 12.68
CA THR A 495 -15.50 -7.66 13.51
C THR A 495 -14.97 -8.98 12.93
N ARG A 496 -15.69 -9.62 12.00
CA ARG A 496 -15.28 -10.90 11.37
C ARG A 496 -14.47 -10.71 10.07
N LEU A 497 -14.12 -9.48 9.71
CA LEU A 497 -13.41 -9.15 8.46
C LEU A 497 -12.00 -9.76 8.33
N PHE A 498 -11.49 -10.46 9.36
CA PHE A 498 -10.17 -11.13 9.34
C PHE A 498 -10.21 -12.65 9.53
N ALA A 499 -11.39 -13.28 9.61
CA ALA A 499 -11.49 -14.73 9.58
C ALA A 499 -11.92 -15.16 8.17
N ALA A 500 -10.98 -15.68 7.38
CA ALA A 500 -11.27 -16.35 6.12
C ALA A 500 -12.20 -17.55 6.39
N SER A 501 -13.51 -17.34 6.38
CA SER A 501 -14.48 -18.43 6.35
C SER A 501 -14.70 -18.81 4.90
N SER A 502 -14.18 -19.97 4.51
CA SER A 502 -14.33 -20.61 3.21
C SER A 502 -15.75 -21.15 2.95
N ASP A 503 -16.79 -20.49 3.47
CA ASP A 503 -18.15 -21.03 3.44
C ASP A 503 -19.22 -19.91 3.57
N ILE A 504 -19.02 -18.78 2.88
CA ILE A 504 -20.10 -17.81 2.72
C ILE A 504 -20.96 -18.28 1.55
N THR A 505 -22.06 -18.99 1.84
CA THR A 505 -23.07 -19.30 0.83
C THR A 505 -23.54 -18.00 0.20
N PHE A 506 -23.25 -17.80 -1.09
CA PHE A 506 -23.78 -16.67 -1.84
C PHE A 506 -25.30 -16.78 -1.93
N THR A 507 -26.01 -15.83 -1.31
CA THR A 507 -27.46 -15.68 -1.40
C THR A 507 -27.79 -14.54 -2.36
N PRO A 508 -28.38 -14.84 -3.54
CA PRO A 508 -28.90 -13.83 -4.45
C PRO A 508 -29.91 -12.88 -3.80
N ARG A 509 -29.91 -11.64 -4.27
CA ARG A 509 -30.87 -10.60 -3.91
C ARG A 509 -31.60 -10.10 -5.14
N LYS A 510 -32.84 -9.62 -4.94
CA LYS A 510 -33.67 -9.08 -6.02
C LYS A 510 -34.04 -7.64 -5.76
N LEU A 511 -33.88 -6.80 -6.78
CA LEU A 511 -34.55 -5.51 -6.87
C LEU A 511 -35.68 -5.64 -7.88
N THR A 512 -36.92 -5.71 -7.42
CA THR A 512 -38.09 -5.67 -8.29
C THR A 512 -38.56 -4.23 -8.42
N THR A 513 -38.67 -3.70 -9.63
CA THR A 513 -39.14 -2.34 -9.88
C THR A 513 -40.17 -2.28 -11.01
N THR A 514 -41.13 -1.36 -10.92
CA THR A 514 -42.07 -1.12 -12.03
C THR A 514 -41.33 -0.52 -13.22
N ASN A 515 -40.57 0.56 -13.02
CA ASN A 515 -39.80 1.22 -14.08
C ASN A 515 -38.37 1.53 -13.64
N ILE A 516 -37.43 1.42 -14.57
CA ILE A 516 -36.09 1.98 -14.42
C ILE A 516 -35.75 2.85 -15.64
N VAL A 517 -35.28 4.06 -15.38
CA VAL A 517 -34.83 5.02 -16.38
C VAL A 517 -33.33 5.23 -16.17
N GLY A 518 -32.53 4.59 -17.00
CA GLY A 518 -31.08 4.69 -16.94
C GLY A 518 -30.58 6.03 -17.48
N GLN A 519 -29.84 6.76 -16.67
CA GLN A 519 -29.22 8.05 -17.01
C GLN A 519 -27.68 7.94 -17.04
N GLY A 520 -27.16 6.74 -17.33
CA GLY A 520 -25.73 6.44 -17.31
C GLY A 520 -25.20 5.91 -15.98
N GLY A 521 -26.06 5.71 -14.98
CA GLY A 521 -25.71 5.09 -13.70
C GLY A 521 -25.34 3.61 -13.80
N THR A 522 -24.87 3.05 -12.69
CA THR A 522 -24.38 1.67 -12.58
C THR A 522 -25.20 0.86 -11.60
N ILE A 523 -25.35 -0.45 -11.84
CA ILE A 523 -25.84 -1.44 -10.88
C ILE A 523 -24.72 -2.47 -10.68
N ASN A 524 -24.20 -2.54 -9.45
CA ASN A 524 -23.22 -3.53 -9.03
C ASN A 524 -23.93 -4.76 -8.46
N MET A 525 -23.74 -5.89 -9.11
CA MET A 525 -24.35 -7.18 -8.79
C MET A 525 -23.29 -8.23 -8.51
N SER A 526 -23.66 -9.25 -7.74
CA SER A 526 -22.84 -10.43 -7.52
C SER A 526 -23.41 -11.65 -8.24
N ILE A 527 -22.52 -12.53 -8.68
CA ILE A 527 -22.86 -13.77 -9.39
C ILE A 527 -21.91 -14.88 -8.94
N ASN A 528 -22.38 -16.12 -8.85
CA ASN A 528 -21.50 -17.26 -8.60
C ASN A 528 -21.37 -18.11 -9.87
N LEU A 529 -20.27 -17.88 -10.62
CA LEU A 529 -19.97 -18.57 -11.87
C LEU A 529 -19.40 -19.98 -11.69
N ALA A 530 -19.15 -20.38 -10.45
CA ALA A 530 -18.67 -21.71 -10.08
C ALA A 530 -19.80 -22.74 -9.97
N ASN A 531 -21.02 -22.27 -9.70
CA ASN A 531 -22.17 -23.11 -9.46
C ASN A 531 -22.95 -23.33 -10.78
N PRO A 532 -23.29 -24.57 -11.17
CA PRO A 532 -24.06 -24.84 -12.39
C PRO A 532 -25.46 -24.23 -12.42
N ASP A 533 -26.02 -23.89 -11.24
CA ASP A 533 -27.30 -23.17 -11.13
C ASP A 533 -27.14 -21.66 -11.31
N PHE A 534 -25.90 -21.15 -11.38
CA PHE A 534 -25.52 -19.74 -11.56
C PHE A 534 -26.34 -18.75 -10.72
N PRO A 535 -26.37 -18.89 -9.38
CA PRO A 535 -27.08 -17.93 -8.55
C PRO A 535 -26.46 -16.54 -8.75
N ALA A 536 -27.31 -15.55 -9.01
CA ALA A 536 -26.93 -14.17 -9.30
C ALA A 536 -27.94 -13.19 -8.69
N ASP A 537 -27.46 -12.04 -8.22
CA ASP A 537 -28.35 -10.91 -7.94
C ASP A 537 -29.11 -10.52 -9.23
N MET A 538 -30.34 -10.06 -9.07
CA MET A 538 -31.26 -9.88 -10.20
C MET A 538 -32.04 -8.58 -10.11
N LEU A 539 -32.11 -7.87 -11.24
CA LEU A 539 -33.07 -6.80 -11.45
C LEU A 539 -34.35 -7.39 -12.07
N VAL A 540 -35.51 -7.11 -11.51
CA VAL A 540 -36.80 -7.55 -12.06
C VAL A 540 -37.60 -6.32 -12.46
N ILE A 541 -38.08 -6.28 -13.71
CA ILE A 541 -39.00 -5.25 -14.19
C ILE A 541 -40.41 -5.85 -14.22
N ASP A 542 -41.32 -5.29 -13.44
CA ASP A 542 -42.66 -5.85 -13.24
C ASP A 542 -43.75 -4.95 -13.84
N GLY A 543 -44.31 -5.36 -14.98
CA GLY A 543 -45.42 -4.69 -15.67
C GLY A 543 -45.12 -3.32 -16.30
N GLY A 544 -43.94 -2.73 -16.04
CA GLY A 544 -43.52 -1.43 -16.57
C GLY A 544 -42.37 -1.53 -17.58
N GLN A 545 -41.40 -0.62 -17.51
CA GLN A 545 -40.43 -0.40 -18.58
C GLN A 545 -39.00 -0.18 -18.06
N ALA A 546 -38.01 -0.72 -18.77
CA ALA A 546 -36.61 -0.31 -18.64
C ALA A 546 -36.18 0.49 -19.87
N THR A 547 -35.81 1.76 -19.66
CA THR A 547 -35.45 2.69 -20.74
C THR A 547 -34.13 3.41 -20.42
N GLY A 548 -33.57 4.12 -21.40
CA GLY A 548 -32.31 4.86 -21.24
C GLY A 548 -31.10 3.94 -21.26
N LYS A 549 -30.06 4.22 -20.47
CA LYS A 549 -28.87 3.37 -20.37
C LYS A 549 -28.41 3.21 -18.92
N THR A 550 -28.24 1.96 -18.49
CA THR A 550 -27.70 1.57 -17.19
C THR A 550 -26.55 0.59 -17.39
N TRP A 551 -25.43 0.80 -16.70
CA TRP A 551 -24.31 -0.14 -16.71
C TRP A 551 -24.53 -1.24 -15.67
N LEU A 552 -24.37 -2.49 -16.07
CA LEU A 552 -24.40 -3.64 -15.16
C LEU A 552 -22.96 -4.11 -14.92
N ASN A 553 -22.53 -4.08 -13.67
CA ASN A 553 -21.23 -4.59 -13.24
C ASN A 553 -21.43 -5.84 -12.41
N PHE A 554 -20.60 -6.85 -12.64
CA PHE A 554 -20.71 -8.14 -11.97
C PHE A 554 -19.42 -8.47 -11.23
N THR A 555 -19.57 -8.83 -9.96
CA THR A 555 -18.50 -9.42 -9.15
C THR A 555 -18.75 -10.91 -9.01
N ASN A 556 -17.75 -11.75 -9.30
CA ASN A 556 -17.88 -13.18 -9.03
C ASN A 556 -17.76 -13.43 -7.52
N ALA A 557 -18.87 -13.81 -6.87
CA ALA A 557 -18.98 -14.06 -5.43
C ALA A 557 -18.67 -15.52 -5.04
N GLY A 558 -18.35 -16.39 -6.01
CA GLY A 558 -17.80 -17.72 -5.76
C GLY A 558 -16.28 -17.70 -5.61
N ASP A 559 -15.68 -18.87 -5.39
CA ASP A 559 -14.23 -19.03 -5.56
C ASP A 559 -13.89 -18.60 -6.99
N ALA A 560 -13.17 -17.49 -7.12
CA ALA A 560 -12.90 -16.79 -8.37
C ALA A 560 -12.18 -17.64 -9.44
N GLY A 561 -11.81 -18.88 -9.12
CA GLY A 561 -11.19 -19.85 -10.01
C GLY A 561 -12.11 -20.62 -10.95
N LEU A 562 -13.43 -20.64 -10.73
CA LEU A 562 -14.35 -21.53 -11.45
C LEU A 562 -15.28 -20.75 -12.39
N GLY A 563 -15.23 -21.09 -13.68
CA GLY A 563 -16.10 -20.53 -14.72
C GLY A 563 -16.65 -21.63 -15.61
N LEU A 564 -17.97 -21.69 -15.72
CA LEU A 564 -18.70 -22.67 -16.52
C LEU A 564 -19.22 -22.06 -17.82
N ALA A 565 -19.13 -22.81 -18.91
CA ALA A 565 -19.83 -22.44 -20.13
C ALA A 565 -21.34 -22.37 -19.86
N THR A 566 -21.97 -21.28 -20.30
CA THR A 566 -23.42 -21.14 -20.20
C THR A 566 -24.12 -22.00 -21.25
N THR A 567 -25.30 -22.52 -20.93
CA THR A 567 -26.14 -23.26 -21.88
C THR A 567 -27.49 -22.55 -22.08
N GLY A 568 -28.19 -22.87 -23.17
CA GLY A 568 -29.49 -22.24 -23.48
C GLY A 568 -29.36 -20.73 -23.67
N ASN A 569 -30.25 -19.95 -23.05
CA ASN A 569 -30.24 -18.48 -23.13
C ASN A 569 -29.13 -17.81 -22.29
N GLY A 570 -28.47 -18.55 -21.39
CA GLY A 570 -27.49 -17.99 -20.44
C GLY A 570 -28.04 -17.74 -19.04
N ILE A 571 -27.31 -16.94 -18.27
CA ILE A 571 -27.62 -16.61 -16.87
C ILE A 571 -28.50 -15.37 -16.86
N LYS A 572 -29.75 -15.51 -16.44
CA LYS A 572 -30.70 -14.39 -16.40
C LYS A 572 -30.30 -13.41 -15.29
N VAL A 573 -30.09 -12.15 -15.64
CA VAL A 573 -29.69 -11.06 -14.71
C VAL A 573 -30.68 -9.90 -14.70
N VAL A 574 -31.48 -9.76 -15.76
CA VAL A 574 -32.68 -8.91 -15.77
C VAL A 574 -33.88 -9.76 -16.18
N ASP A 575 -34.93 -9.75 -15.37
CA ASP A 575 -36.18 -10.50 -15.60
C ASP A 575 -37.34 -9.52 -15.86
N ALA A 576 -37.87 -9.49 -17.07
CA ALA A 576 -39.03 -8.70 -17.45
C ALA A 576 -40.29 -9.58 -17.35
N ILE A 577 -41.18 -9.23 -16.42
CA ILE A 577 -42.38 -10.01 -16.11
C ILE A 577 -43.66 -9.18 -16.28
N ASN A 578 -44.81 -9.88 -16.34
CA ASN A 578 -46.14 -9.26 -16.37
C ASN A 578 -46.35 -8.23 -17.50
N GLY A 579 -45.72 -8.45 -18.66
CA GLY A 579 -45.81 -7.55 -19.81
C GLY A 579 -44.82 -6.39 -19.80
N ALA A 580 -43.85 -6.42 -18.87
CA ALA A 580 -42.74 -5.47 -18.88
C ALA A 580 -41.94 -5.53 -20.18
N THR A 581 -41.33 -4.42 -20.56
CA THR A 581 -40.54 -4.31 -21.80
C THR A 581 -39.25 -3.52 -21.54
N THR A 582 -38.21 -3.84 -22.31
CA THR A 582 -36.85 -3.30 -22.11
C THR A 582 -36.31 -2.78 -23.43
N ASP A 583 -35.84 -1.53 -23.46
CA ASP A 583 -35.19 -1.01 -24.66
C ASP A 583 -33.92 -1.81 -24.99
N ALA A 584 -33.63 -2.03 -26.27
CA ALA A 584 -32.44 -2.78 -26.70
C ALA A 584 -31.09 -2.17 -26.24
N GLY A 585 -31.08 -0.92 -25.74
CA GLY A 585 -29.93 -0.25 -25.16
C GLY A 585 -30.05 0.04 -23.66
N ALA A 586 -31.10 -0.45 -23.00
CA ALA A 586 -31.40 -0.21 -21.57
C ALA A 586 -30.25 -0.62 -20.66
N PHE A 587 -29.53 -1.69 -21.02
CA PHE A 587 -28.44 -2.25 -20.24
C PHE A 587 -27.19 -2.49 -21.09
N ALA A 588 -26.03 -2.30 -20.48
CA ALA A 588 -24.74 -2.65 -21.06
C ALA A 588 -23.80 -3.18 -19.97
N LEU A 589 -22.93 -4.12 -20.31
CA LEU A 589 -21.92 -4.61 -19.40
C LEU A 589 -20.88 -3.50 -19.15
N GLY A 590 -20.69 -3.09 -17.89
CA GLY A 590 -19.79 -1.98 -17.55
C GLY A 590 -18.32 -2.38 -17.44
N SER A 591 -18.02 -3.65 -17.14
CA SER A 591 -16.67 -4.21 -17.12
C SER A 591 -16.64 -5.63 -17.68
N LYS A 592 -15.51 -6.03 -18.29
CA LYS A 592 -15.34 -7.39 -18.82
C LYS A 592 -15.49 -8.40 -17.67
N LEU A 593 -16.41 -9.35 -17.81
CA LEU A 593 -16.60 -10.43 -16.84
C LEU A 593 -15.86 -11.68 -17.30
N GLN A 594 -14.91 -12.13 -16.49
CA GLN A 594 -14.01 -13.24 -16.79
C GLN A 594 -14.06 -14.25 -15.64
N ALA A 595 -14.21 -15.55 -15.96
CA ALA A 595 -14.08 -16.62 -14.98
C ALA A 595 -13.62 -17.92 -15.64
N GLY A 596 -12.62 -18.59 -15.05
CA GLY A 596 -12.00 -19.80 -15.60
C GLY A 596 -11.53 -19.58 -17.04
N ALA A 597 -11.86 -20.50 -17.95
CA ALA A 597 -11.47 -20.41 -19.36
C ALA A 597 -12.32 -19.44 -20.20
N TYR A 598 -13.35 -18.77 -19.64
CA TYR A 598 -14.37 -18.06 -20.41
C TYR A 598 -14.42 -16.55 -20.13
N ASN A 599 -14.72 -15.78 -21.18
CA ASN A 599 -15.27 -14.44 -21.06
C ASN A 599 -16.81 -14.51 -21.13
N TYR A 600 -17.49 -13.58 -20.47
CA TYR A 600 -18.94 -13.47 -20.49
C TYR A 600 -19.36 -12.13 -21.09
N ILE A 601 -20.41 -12.18 -21.91
CA ILE A 601 -21.02 -11.02 -22.56
C ILE A 601 -22.48 -10.90 -22.13
N LEU A 602 -23.00 -9.67 -22.11
CA LEU A 602 -24.40 -9.37 -21.79
C LEU A 602 -25.20 -9.24 -23.09
N ASN A 603 -26.28 -10.01 -23.21
CA ASN A 603 -27.15 -10.05 -24.38
C ASN A 603 -28.61 -9.79 -24.01
N HIS A 604 -29.31 -9.03 -24.86
CA HIS A 604 -30.77 -8.93 -24.84
C HIS A 604 -31.40 -10.20 -25.42
N GLY A 605 -32.47 -10.70 -24.81
CA GLY A 605 -33.17 -11.89 -25.23
C GLY A 605 -33.69 -11.78 -26.67
N ALA A 606 -33.46 -12.80 -27.48
CA ALA A 606 -33.92 -12.79 -28.88
C ALA A 606 -35.43 -13.03 -29.03
N ALA A 607 -36.08 -13.59 -27.99
CA ALA A 607 -37.48 -14.01 -27.99
C ALA A 607 -38.27 -13.48 -26.79
N ASP A 608 -37.63 -12.72 -25.90
CA ASP A 608 -38.21 -12.13 -24.70
C ASP A 608 -37.53 -10.80 -24.37
N GLU A 609 -38.02 -10.13 -23.32
CA GLU A 609 -37.53 -8.83 -22.84
C GLU A 609 -36.48 -8.99 -21.72
N ASN A 610 -35.91 -10.19 -21.56
CA ASN A 610 -34.94 -10.47 -20.51
C ASN A 610 -33.51 -10.15 -20.97
N TRP A 611 -32.60 -10.04 -20.01
CA TRP A 611 -31.16 -9.92 -20.29
C TRP A 611 -30.37 -11.05 -19.65
N TYR A 612 -29.44 -11.59 -20.42
CA TYR A 612 -28.69 -12.78 -20.09
C TYR A 612 -27.18 -12.53 -20.20
N LEU A 613 -26.42 -13.04 -19.22
CA LEU A 613 -24.99 -13.26 -19.39
C LEU A 613 -24.76 -14.60 -20.08
N THR A 614 -24.01 -14.59 -21.17
CA THR A 614 -23.59 -15.82 -21.88
C THR A 614 -22.08 -15.88 -21.99
N SER A 615 -21.50 -17.04 -21.77
CA SER A 615 -20.09 -17.29 -22.07
C SER A 615 -19.86 -17.20 -23.58
N GLU A 616 -18.73 -16.63 -23.99
CA GLU A 616 -18.28 -16.68 -25.39
C GLU A 616 -18.10 -18.14 -25.85
N ALA A 617 -18.26 -18.39 -27.15
CA ALA A 617 -18.10 -19.73 -27.73
C ALA A 617 -16.64 -20.21 -27.74
N GLY A 618 -15.69 -19.26 -27.82
CA GLY A 618 -14.26 -19.50 -27.70
C GLY A 618 -13.77 -19.37 -26.26
N TYR A 619 -12.57 -19.88 -26.01
CA TYR A 619 -11.87 -19.64 -24.76
C TYR A 619 -11.22 -18.26 -24.76
N ARG A 620 -10.88 -17.75 -23.58
CA ARG A 620 -10.11 -16.50 -23.49
C ARG A 620 -8.71 -16.66 -24.10
N ALA A 621 -8.17 -15.59 -24.65
CA ALA A 621 -6.81 -15.50 -25.18
C ALA A 621 -5.73 -16.04 -24.24
N GLU A 622 -5.89 -15.83 -22.92
CA GLU A 622 -4.95 -16.26 -21.90
C GLU A 622 -4.78 -17.79 -21.86
N VAL A 623 -5.78 -18.57 -22.29
CA VAL A 623 -5.72 -20.03 -22.36
C VAL A 623 -4.66 -20.46 -23.37
N ALA A 624 -4.68 -19.87 -24.57
CA ALA A 624 -3.65 -20.09 -25.58
C ALA A 624 -2.28 -19.56 -25.11
N LEU A 625 -2.26 -18.38 -24.49
CA LEU A 625 -1.03 -17.77 -24.01
C LEU A 625 -0.32 -18.65 -22.95
N TYR A 626 -1.03 -19.17 -21.95
CA TYR A 626 -0.43 -19.98 -20.89
C TYR A 626 -0.06 -21.38 -21.35
N ALA A 627 -0.84 -21.97 -22.27
CA ALA A 627 -0.50 -23.28 -22.85
C ALA A 627 0.82 -23.26 -23.63
N SER A 628 1.16 -22.13 -24.27
CA SER A 628 2.41 -21.98 -25.02
C SER A 628 3.68 -22.09 -24.17
N LEU A 629 3.59 -21.87 -22.85
CA LEU A 629 4.73 -21.84 -21.94
C LEU A 629 5.50 -23.16 -21.92
N PHE A 630 4.79 -24.29 -22.04
CA PHE A 630 5.42 -25.62 -22.09
C PHE A 630 6.31 -25.77 -23.33
N ALA A 631 5.78 -25.50 -24.52
CA ALA A 631 6.52 -25.64 -25.77
C ALA A 631 7.72 -24.69 -25.84
N GLN A 632 7.52 -23.42 -25.50
CA GLN A 632 8.58 -22.40 -25.50
C GLN A 632 9.77 -22.79 -24.59
N SER A 633 9.47 -23.22 -23.36
CA SER A 633 10.50 -23.56 -22.36
C SER A 633 11.28 -24.82 -22.77
N MET A 634 10.56 -25.84 -23.25
CA MET A 634 11.11 -27.11 -23.69
C MET A 634 11.95 -26.98 -24.97
N ASP A 635 11.56 -26.12 -25.91
CA ASP A 635 12.34 -25.85 -27.11
C ASP A 635 13.62 -25.07 -26.80
N TYR A 636 13.56 -24.12 -25.88
CA TYR A 636 14.74 -23.43 -25.36
C TYR A 636 15.72 -24.44 -24.74
N ASP A 637 15.25 -25.33 -23.87
CA ASP A 637 16.09 -26.33 -23.21
C ASP A 637 16.78 -27.28 -24.20
N ARG A 638 16.06 -27.73 -25.23
CA ARG A 638 16.61 -28.54 -26.31
C ARG A 638 17.68 -27.79 -27.10
N ALA A 639 17.42 -26.53 -27.44
CA ALA A 639 18.40 -25.69 -28.15
C ALA A 639 19.67 -25.50 -27.30
N LEU A 640 19.52 -25.29 -25.99
CA LEU A 640 20.61 -25.15 -25.03
C LEU A 640 21.39 -26.45 -24.78
N ALA A 641 20.75 -27.62 -24.86
CA ALA A 641 21.43 -28.89 -24.74
C ALA A 641 22.34 -29.18 -25.95
N GLY A 642 21.97 -28.76 -27.17
CA GLY A 642 22.83 -28.83 -28.35
C GLY A 642 23.30 -30.25 -28.74
N SER A 643 24.44 -30.32 -29.45
CA SER A 643 25.05 -31.58 -29.94
C SER A 643 26.53 -31.69 -29.56
N TYR A 644 27.04 -32.93 -29.57
CA TYR A 644 28.42 -33.27 -29.19
C TYR A 644 29.48 -32.32 -29.79
N ASN A 645 29.39 -32.04 -31.09
CA ASN A 645 30.36 -31.22 -31.83
C ASN A 645 30.47 -29.78 -31.32
N GLN A 646 29.45 -29.30 -30.62
CA GLN A 646 29.43 -27.95 -30.03
C GLN A 646 30.22 -27.89 -28.71
N ARG A 647 30.43 -29.05 -28.05
CA ARG A 647 31.16 -29.19 -26.77
C ARG A 647 32.58 -29.73 -26.91
N SER A 648 32.92 -30.40 -28.01
CA SER A 648 34.22 -31.07 -28.15
C SER A 648 35.37 -30.11 -28.51
N ALA A 649 36.45 -30.11 -27.71
CA ALA A 649 37.69 -29.38 -28.02
C ALA A 649 38.55 -30.12 -29.07
N VAL A 650 39.19 -29.37 -29.97
CA VAL A 650 39.83 -29.88 -31.21
C VAL A 650 41.22 -30.51 -30.97
N LYS A 651 41.93 -30.24 -29.86
CA LYS A 651 43.21 -30.89 -29.54
C LYS A 651 43.67 -30.59 -28.09
N GLY A 652 43.96 -31.58 -27.26
CA GLY A 652 44.51 -31.42 -25.89
C GLY A 652 43.86 -32.31 -24.82
N ASP A 653 44.52 -32.43 -23.66
CA ASP A 653 44.13 -33.34 -22.57
C ASP A 653 42.96 -32.80 -21.75
N SER A 654 42.73 -31.47 -21.66
CA SER A 654 41.53 -30.84 -21.06
C SER A 654 41.24 -29.46 -21.68
N GLY A 655 39.98 -29.04 -21.78
CA GLY A 655 39.63 -27.72 -22.32
C GLY A 655 38.47 -27.01 -21.64
N VAL A 656 38.40 -25.68 -21.86
CA VAL A 656 37.23 -24.85 -21.55
C VAL A 656 36.61 -24.35 -22.85
N TRP A 657 35.30 -24.22 -22.86
CA TRP A 657 34.56 -23.74 -24.01
C TRP A 657 33.44 -22.79 -23.59
N GLY A 658 33.12 -21.87 -24.48
CA GLY A 658 31.97 -20.99 -24.35
C GLY A 658 31.25 -20.88 -25.67
N ARG A 659 29.92 -20.79 -25.63
CA ARG A 659 29.11 -20.48 -26.81
C ARG A 659 28.04 -19.45 -26.50
N ILE A 660 27.72 -18.66 -27.51
CA ILE A 660 26.59 -17.75 -27.53
C ILE A 660 25.74 -18.16 -28.71
N GLN A 661 24.44 -18.35 -28.48
CA GLN A 661 23.48 -18.68 -29.52
C GLN A 661 22.29 -17.73 -29.43
N GLY A 662 21.80 -17.30 -30.58
CA GLY A 662 20.56 -16.56 -30.71
C GLY A 662 19.79 -17.03 -31.93
N GLY A 663 18.48 -16.94 -31.89
CA GLY A 663 17.64 -17.42 -32.97
C GLY A 663 16.19 -17.03 -32.83
N HIS A 664 15.41 -17.50 -33.79
CA HIS A 664 13.97 -17.45 -33.82
C HIS A 664 13.45 -18.89 -33.69
N MET A 665 12.43 -19.09 -32.86
CA MET A 665 11.64 -20.32 -32.80
C MET A 665 10.15 -19.97 -32.95
N GLY A 666 9.35 -20.93 -33.42
CA GLY A 666 7.92 -20.79 -33.55
C GLY A 666 7.20 -22.12 -33.79
N HIS A 667 5.87 -22.04 -33.77
CA HIS A 667 4.96 -23.13 -34.10
C HIS A 667 3.81 -22.58 -34.97
N ASP A 668 3.45 -23.31 -36.03
CA ASP A 668 2.27 -23.05 -36.86
C ASP A 668 0.98 -23.62 -36.20
N ASN A 669 -0.19 -22.99 -36.46
CA ASN A 669 -1.48 -23.50 -35.98
C ASN A 669 -1.92 -24.78 -36.69
N ASN A 670 -2.13 -25.87 -35.94
CA ASN A 670 -2.52 -27.17 -36.47
C ASN A 670 -3.71 -27.82 -35.73
N GLY A 671 -4.76 -27.03 -35.44
CA GLY A 671 -6.08 -27.58 -35.01
C GLY A 671 -6.75 -26.90 -33.82
N GLY A 672 -6.08 -25.92 -33.19
CA GLY A 672 -6.59 -25.18 -32.04
C GLY A 672 -6.42 -25.89 -30.69
N ILE A 673 -6.43 -25.11 -29.61
CA ILE A 673 -6.10 -25.59 -28.26
C ILE A 673 -7.09 -26.64 -27.72
N ALA A 674 -8.36 -26.56 -28.15
CA ALA A 674 -9.39 -27.55 -27.80
C ALA A 674 -9.10 -28.96 -28.34
N GLN A 675 -8.27 -29.09 -29.38
CA GLN A 675 -7.84 -30.36 -29.97
C GLN A 675 -6.48 -30.82 -29.42
N GLY A 676 -5.93 -30.13 -28.41
CA GLY A 676 -4.61 -30.44 -27.83
C GLY A 676 -3.43 -29.94 -28.67
N ALA A 677 -3.67 -29.07 -29.65
CA ALA A 677 -2.59 -28.50 -30.43
C ALA A 677 -1.84 -27.42 -29.63
N THR A 678 -0.52 -27.32 -29.83
CA THR A 678 0.26 -26.18 -29.33
C THR A 678 -0.19 -24.91 -30.06
N PRO A 679 -0.47 -23.80 -29.35
CA PRO A 679 -0.88 -22.55 -29.98
C PRO A 679 0.15 -21.98 -30.96
N GLU A 680 -0.34 -21.25 -31.97
CA GLU A 680 0.54 -20.55 -32.91
C GLU A 680 1.37 -19.52 -32.16
N SER A 681 2.68 -19.60 -32.36
CA SER A 681 3.61 -18.78 -31.61
C SER A 681 4.86 -18.49 -32.41
N SER A 682 5.45 -17.32 -32.21
CA SER A 682 6.64 -16.91 -32.93
C SER A 682 7.46 -15.96 -32.06
N GLY A 683 8.74 -16.27 -31.83
CA GLY A 683 9.61 -15.40 -31.05
C GLY A 683 11.08 -15.71 -31.08
N SER A 684 11.84 -14.85 -30.41
CA SER A 684 13.30 -14.94 -30.34
C SER A 684 13.77 -15.55 -29.04
N TYR A 685 14.92 -16.21 -29.08
CA TYR A 685 15.67 -16.60 -27.91
C TYR A 685 17.15 -16.29 -28.04
N GLY A 686 17.84 -16.24 -26.90
CA GLY A 686 19.28 -16.19 -26.86
C GLY A 686 19.84 -16.64 -25.53
N PHE A 687 21.02 -17.24 -25.56
CA PHE A 687 21.71 -17.72 -24.37
C PHE A 687 23.23 -17.63 -24.47
N VAL A 688 23.87 -17.58 -23.31
CA VAL A 688 25.31 -17.78 -23.14
C VAL A 688 25.52 -19.04 -22.32
N GLN A 689 26.39 -19.93 -22.81
CA GLN A 689 26.76 -21.17 -22.13
C GLN A 689 28.28 -21.26 -22.01
N LEU A 690 28.75 -21.64 -20.82
CA LEU A 690 30.17 -21.81 -20.52
C LEU A 690 30.37 -23.19 -19.88
N GLY A 691 31.34 -23.94 -20.36
CA GLY A 691 31.64 -25.27 -19.85
C GLY A 691 33.13 -25.61 -19.90
N GLY A 692 33.47 -26.73 -19.28
CA GLY A 692 34.83 -27.25 -19.29
C GLY A 692 34.90 -28.73 -18.95
N ASP A 693 35.98 -29.36 -19.41
CA ASP A 693 36.28 -30.76 -19.16
C ASP A 693 36.85 -30.91 -17.73
N MET A 694 36.27 -31.80 -16.93
CA MET A 694 36.80 -32.20 -15.61
C MET A 694 37.69 -33.45 -15.70
N LEU A 695 37.38 -34.33 -16.65
CA LEU A 695 38.15 -35.52 -17.00
C LEU A 695 38.28 -35.56 -18.52
N SER A 696 39.48 -35.79 -19.02
CA SER A 696 39.65 -36.09 -20.43
C SER A 696 40.82 -37.05 -20.63
N THR A 697 40.55 -38.07 -21.45
CA THR A 697 41.42 -39.18 -21.82
C THR A 697 41.17 -39.47 -23.30
N PRO A 698 42.03 -40.25 -23.97
CA PRO A 698 41.84 -40.58 -25.40
C PRO A 698 40.50 -41.22 -25.74
N SER A 699 39.84 -41.90 -24.79
CA SER A 699 38.59 -42.63 -25.00
C SER A 699 37.39 -42.08 -24.23
N LEU A 700 37.58 -41.13 -23.31
CA LEU A 700 36.53 -40.63 -22.43
C LEU A 700 36.76 -39.17 -22.04
N LYS A 701 35.74 -38.34 -22.18
CA LYS A 701 35.68 -36.95 -21.71
C LYS A 701 34.44 -36.76 -20.83
N ALA A 702 34.59 -36.10 -19.69
CA ALA A 702 33.48 -35.73 -18.83
C ALA A 702 33.64 -34.29 -18.37
N GLY A 703 32.55 -33.53 -18.35
CA GLY A 703 32.60 -32.11 -17.97
C GLY A 703 31.26 -31.56 -17.50
N VAL A 704 31.29 -30.28 -17.14
CA VAL A 704 30.12 -29.53 -16.67
C VAL A 704 29.99 -28.21 -17.41
N TYR A 705 28.79 -27.66 -17.47
CA TYR A 705 28.50 -26.34 -18.00
C TYR A 705 27.42 -25.62 -17.20
N GLY A 706 27.45 -24.30 -17.23
CA GLY A 706 26.37 -23.43 -16.79
C GLY A 706 25.92 -22.51 -17.92
N ALA A 707 24.66 -22.11 -17.90
CA ALA A 707 24.09 -21.21 -18.89
C ALA A 707 23.08 -20.24 -18.29
N ALA A 708 22.93 -19.09 -18.96
CA ALA A 708 21.85 -18.15 -18.72
C ALA A 708 21.35 -17.63 -20.07
N GLY A 709 20.05 -17.42 -20.18
CA GLY A 709 19.45 -16.89 -21.39
C GLY A 709 17.99 -16.49 -21.20
N HIS A 710 17.40 -16.08 -22.31
CA HIS A 710 16.08 -15.49 -22.36
C HIS A 710 15.34 -15.92 -23.63
N SER A 711 14.02 -16.04 -23.54
CA SER A 711 13.11 -16.25 -24.66
C SER A 711 11.93 -15.28 -24.56
N SER A 712 11.47 -14.76 -25.71
CA SER A 712 10.27 -13.92 -25.81
C SER A 712 9.51 -14.31 -27.06
N VAL A 713 8.26 -14.73 -26.89
CA VAL A 713 7.40 -15.30 -27.93
C VAL A 713 6.05 -14.61 -27.93
N ASP A 714 5.61 -14.16 -29.10
CA ASP A 714 4.25 -13.69 -29.30
C ASP A 714 3.35 -14.87 -29.66
N VAL A 715 2.19 -14.93 -29.02
CA VAL A 715 1.24 -16.03 -29.12
C VAL A 715 -0.06 -15.51 -29.72
N LYS A 716 -0.66 -16.32 -30.57
CA LYS A 716 -1.98 -16.07 -31.14
C LYS A 716 -3.02 -17.02 -30.56
N ASP A 717 -4.25 -16.54 -30.53
CA ASP A 717 -5.41 -17.33 -30.15
C ASP A 717 -5.90 -18.21 -31.33
N ASP A 718 -6.86 -19.09 -31.08
CA ASP A 718 -7.41 -20.03 -32.08
C ASP A 718 -8.03 -19.31 -33.30
N ASP A 719 -8.58 -18.11 -33.09
CA ASP A 719 -9.11 -17.25 -34.14
C ASP A 719 -8.03 -16.44 -34.90
N ARG A 720 -6.76 -16.62 -34.53
CA ARG A 720 -5.55 -15.91 -34.99
C ARG A 720 -5.45 -14.45 -34.54
N SER A 721 -6.30 -13.99 -33.64
CA SER A 721 -6.09 -12.74 -32.94
C SER A 721 -4.86 -12.83 -32.01
N ARG A 722 -4.35 -11.69 -31.55
CA ARG A 722 -3.19 -11.67 -30.66
C ARG A 722 -3.64 -12.12 -29.26
N ALA A 723 -3.05 -13.19 -28.74
CA ALA A 723 -3.29 -13.64 -27.38
C ALA A 723 -2.42 -12.90 -26.36
N GLY A 724 -1.15 -12.66 -26.70
CA GLY A 724 -0.22 -11.94 -25.83
C GLY A 724 1.24 -12.29 -26.10
N THR A 725 2.09 -11.97 -25.14
CA THR A 725 3.54 -12.25 -25.20
C THR A 725 3.97 -13.06 -23.97
N ALA A 726 4.67 -14.17 -24.21
CA ALA A 726 5.25 -15.04 -23.20
C ALA A 726 6.77 -14.89 -23.15
N ARG A 727 7.31 -14.65 -21.96
CA ARG A 727 8.74 -14.45 -21.70
C ARG A 727 9.25 -15.47 -20.71
N ASP A 728 10.47 -15.93 -20.93
CA ASP A 728 11.15 -16.88 -20.04
C ASP A 728 12.60 -16.44 -19.81
N ASP A 729 13.00 -16.30 -18.55
CA ASP A 729 14.39 -16.13 -18.15
C ASP A 729 14.90 -17.44 -17.53
N VAL A 730 15.90 -18.05 -18.18
CA VAL A 730 16.32 -19.42 -17.89
C VAL A 730 17.75 -19.48 -17.38
N TYR A 731 17.95 -20.23 -16.31
CA TYR A 731 19.27 -20.56 -15.76
C TYR A 731 19.45 -22.07 -15.71
N SER A 732 20.53 -22.57 -16.32
CA SER A 732 20.72 -24.02 -16.44
C SER A 732 22.10 -24.46 -15.98
N LEU A 733 22.15 -25.69 -15.45
CA LEU A 733 23.36 -26.40 -15.10
C LEU A 733 23.30 -27.78 -15.73
N GLY A 734 24.38 -28.22 -16.39
CA GLY A 734 24.43 -29.54 -16.98
C GLY A 734 25.79 -30.21 -16.91
N GLY A 735 25.77 -31.53 -17.05
CA GLY A 735 26.93 -32.39 -17.16
C GLY A 735 26.91 -33.16 -18.46
N TYR A 736 28.09 -33.50 -18.97
CA TYR A 736 28.23 -34.30 -20.18
C TYR A 736 29.32 -35.36 -20.03
N LEU A 737 29.15 -36.47 -20.75
CA LEU A 737 30.08 -37.58 -20.84
C LEU A 737 30.15 -38.04 -22.31
N THR A 738 31.32 -37.88 -22.92
CA THR A 738 31.58 -38.38 -24.27
C THR A 738 32.56 -39.56 -24.21
N ALA A 739 32.18 -40.70 -24.76
CA ALA A 739 33.05 -41.85 -24.97
C ALA A 739 33.37 -42.03 -26.47
N VAL A 740 34.63 -42.33 -26.78
CA VAL A 740 35.09 -42.60 -28.16
C VAL A 740 35.80 -43.95 -28.18
N HIS A 741 35.35 -44.85 -29.04
CA HIS A 741 35.98 -46.14 -29.26
C HIS A 741 37.15 -46.00 -30.22
N ALA A 742 38.37 -46.06 -29.69
CA ALA A 742 39.60 -45.74 -30.42
C ALA A 742 39.83 -46.55 -31.71
N ALA A 743 39.34 -47.79 -31.80
CA ALA A 743 39.56 -48.65 -32.96
C ALA A 743 38.58 -48.40 -34.12
N SER A 744 37.34 -47.98 -33.83
CA SER A 744 36.32 -47.77 -34.86
C SER A 744 35.97 -46.31 -35.10
N GLY A 745 36.33 -45.40 -34.20
CA GLY A 745 35.88 -44.00 -34.24
C GLY A 745 34.40 -43.81 -33.87
N LEU A 746 33.72 -44.87 -33.41
CA LEU A 746 32.35 -44.77 -32.89
C LEU A 746 32.38 -43.95 -31.60
N TRP A 747 31.50 -42.95 -31.50
CA TRP A 747 31.38 -42.13 -30.30
C TRP A 747 29.95 -42.09 -29.78
N ALA A 748 29.84 -41.90 -28.46
CA ALA A 748 28.59 -41.68 -27.76
C ALA A 748 28.75 -40.49 -26.81
N ASP A 749 27.76 -39.60 -26.78
CA ASP A 749 27.70 -38.41 -25.95
C ASP A 749 26.42 -38.43 -25.13
N VAL A 750 26.57 -38.34 -23.82
CA VAL A 750 25.46 -38.28 -22.86
C VAL A 750 25.44 -36.90 -22.22
N VAL A 751 24.28 -36.26 -22.20
CA VAL A 751 24.06 -34.98 -21.51
C VAL A 751 22.92 -35.12 -20.52
N ALA A 752 23.11 -34.54 -19.33
CA ALA A 752 22.05 -34.28 -18.37
C ALA A 752 22.04 -32.79 -18.04
N GLN A 753 20.88 -32.15 -18.10
CA GLN A 753 20.67 -30.72 -17.84
C GLN A 753 19.52 -30.55 -16.85
N GLY A 754 19.67 -29.61 -15.92
CA GLY A 754 18.57 -29.05 -15.14
C GLY A 754 18.46 -27.55 -15.41
N SER A 755 17.24 -27.06 -15.60
CA SER A 755 16.93 -25.67 -15.92
C SER A 755 15.93 -25.09 -14.93
N ARG A 756 16.15 -23.85 -14.52
CA ARG A 756 15.20 -23.05 -13.74
C ARG A 756 14.59 -22.01 -14.66
N HIS A 757 13.26 -22.02 -14.79
CA HIS A 757 12.50 -21.13 -15.65
C HIS A 757 11.76 -20.07 -14.82
N ASN A 758 11.80 -18.82 -15.25
CA ASN A 758 11.05 -17.71 -14.67
C ASN A 758 10.20 -17.08 -15.78
N LEU A 759 8.91 -17.39 -15.76
CA LEU A 759 7.99 -17.15 -16.86
C LEU A 759 7.06 -15.98 -16.56
N LYS A 760 6.85 -15.13 -17.56
CA LYS A 760 5.85 -14.07 -17.53
C LYS A 760 5.06 -14.04 -18.83
N ALA A 761 3.75 -14.20 -18.73
CA ALA A 761 2.78 -14.06 -19.80
C ALA A 761 1.98 -12.76 -19.61
N THR A 762 1.77 -12.00 -20.68
CA THR A 762 0.99 -10.75 -20.64
C THR A 762 0.09 -10.64 -21.86
N SER A 763 -1.21 -10.48 -21.63
CA SER A 763 -2.25 -10.19 -22.63
C SER A 763 -2.72 -8.74 -22.51
N ASP A 764 -3.74 -8.36 -23.28
CA ASP A 764 -4.34 -7.03 -23.19
C ASP A 764 -5.23 -6.85 -21.95
N ALA A 765 -5.70 -7.95 -21.34
CA ALA A 765 -6.60 -7.96 -20.19
C ALA A 765 -5.94 -8.48 -18.88
N ASP A 766 -4.87 -9.26 -18.99
CA ASP A 766 -4.31 -10.05 -17.89
C ASP A 766 -2.77 -10.12 -17.91
N SER A 767 -2.19 -10.43 -16.75
CA SER A 767 -0.77 -10.73 -16.58
C SER A 767 -0.58 -11.88 -15.62
N PHE A 768 0.19 -12.88 -16.02
CA PHE A 768 0.46 -14.08 -15.25
C PHE A 768 1.97 -14.32 -15.14
N ALA A 769 2.44 -14.61 -13.93
CA ALA A 769 3.83 -14.95 -13.68
C ALA A 769 3.91 -16.29 -12.96
N THR A 770 4.78 -17.16 -13.45
CA THR A 770 5.04 -18.46 -12.83
C THR A 770 6.52 -18.79 -12.94
N HIS A 771 6.92 -19.85 -12.28
CA HIS A 771 8.26 -20.36 -12.38
C HIS A 771 8.22 -21.88 -12.37
N GLY A 772 9.22 -22.52 -12.97
CA GLY A 772 9.29 -23.98 -13.03
C GLY A 772 10.70 -24.55 -13.04
N TRP A 773 10.77 -25.89 -13.06
CA TRP A 773 12.01 -26.65 -13.19
C TRP A 773 11.92 -27.59 -14.39
N GLY A 774 12.89 -27.48 -15.28
CA GLY A 774 13.09 -28.36 -16.42
C GLY A 774 14.22 -29.35 -16.15
N TRP A 775 14.11 -30.53 -16.75
CA TRP A 775 15.20 -31.50 -16.83
C TRP A 775 15.28 -32.08 -18.24
N LEU A 776 16.49 -32.38 -18.70
CA LEU A 776 16.73 -32.92 -20.03
C LEU A 776 17.86 -33.96 -19.99
N GLY A 777 17.58 -35.13 -20.55
CA GLY A 777 18.54 -36.18 -20.85
C GLY A 777 18.70 -36.34 -22.36
N SER A 778 19.94 -36.40 -22.85
CA SER A 778 20.24 -36.63 -24.26
C SER A 778 21.30 -37.71 -24.42
N LEU A 779 21.08 -38.61 -25.38
CA LEU A 779 22.06 -39.57 -25.88
C LEU A 779 22.27 -39.32 -27.37
N GLU A 780 23.48 -38.96 -27.76
CA GLU A 780 23.89 -38.78 -29.14
C GLU A 780 24.99 -39.80 -29.51
N THR A 781 24.96 -40.34 -30.71
CA THR A 781 26.02 -41.22 -31.22
C THR A 781 26.30 -40.93 -32.69
N GLY A 782 27.54 -41.17 -33.11
CA GLY A 782 27.95 -41.02 -34.49
C GLY A 782 29.17 -41.88 -34.82
N LEU A 783 29.39 -42.06 -36.12
CA LEU A 783 30.51 -42.83 -36.66
C LEU A 783 31.09 -42.11 -37.87
N SER A 784 32.34 -41.66 -37.77
CA SER A 784 33.00 -40.90 -38.83
C SER A 784 33.64 -41.83 -39.86
N PHE A 785 33.43 -41.52 -41.14
CA PHE A 785 34.00 -42.20 -42.29
C PHE A 785 34.79 -41.20 -43.14
N SER A 786 36.05 -41.51 -43.44
CA SER A 786 36.84 -40.74 -44.40
C SER A 786 36.38 -41.07 -45.82
N VAL A 787 35.88 -40.06 -46.54
CA VAL A 787 35.50 -40.17 -47.96
C VAL A 787 36.72 -39.93 -48.84
N THR A 788 37.55 -38.97 -48.48
CA THR A 788 38.87 -38.69 -49.07
C THR A 788 39.85 -38.25 -47.98
N SER A 789 41.12 -37.96 -48.33
CA SER A 789 42.14 -37.49 -47.37
C SER A 789 41.83 -36.15 -46.70
N GLY A 790 40.76 -35.45 -47.10
CA GLY A 790 40.34 -34.18 -46.49
C GLY A 790 38.84 -34.03 -46.32
N LEU A 791 38.04 -35.08 -46.53
CA LEU A 791 36.57 -35.06 -46.41
C LEU A 791 36.07 -36.20 -45.55
N ILE A 792 35.20 -35.87 -44.59
CA ILE A 792 34.56 -36.81 -43.68
C ILE A 792 33.04 -36.79 -43.83
N LEU A 793 32.45 -37.97 -43.64
CA LEU A 793 31.01 -38.17 -43.54
C LEU A 793 30.70 -38.90 -42.24
N GLU A 794 29.76 -38.41 -41.46
CA GLU A 794 29.42 -38.91 -40.13
C GLU A 794 27.89 -38.97 -39.97
N PRO A 795 27.27 -40.16 -40.10
CA PRO A 795 25.90 -40.36 -39.68
C PRO A 795 25.79 -40.17 -38.17
N GLN A 796 24.72 -39.50 -37.74
CA GLN A 796 24.46 -39.15 -36.34
C GLN A 796 23.02 -39.48 -35.97
N LEU A 797 22.85 -40.00 -34.75
CA LEU A 797 21.55 -40.23 -34.14
C LEU A 797 21.54 -39.61 -32.74
N GLN A 798 20.55 -38.78 -32.45
CA GLN A 798 20.32 -38.22 -31.12
C GLN A 798 18.92 -38.58 -30.64
N TYR A 799 18.84 -39.02 -29.39
CA TYR A 799 17.59 -39.14 -28.66
C TYR A 799 17.61 -38.18 -27.48
N VAL A 800 16.55 -37.40 -27.32
CA VAL A 800 16.36 -36.45 -26.22
C VAL A 800 15.06 -36.79 -25.51
N TRP A 801 15.11 -36.84 -24.19
CA TRP A 801 13.93 -36.93 -23.34
C TRP A 801 14.00 -35.83 -22.29
N GLN A 802 12.95 -35.04 -22.19
CA GLN A 802 12.92 -33.89 -21.30
C GLN A 802 11.54 -33.74 -20.66
N GLY A 803 11.52 -33.07 -19.51
CA GLY A 803 10.30 -32.72 -18.80
C GLY A 803 10.41 -31.34 -18.16
N LEU A 804 9.25 -30.75 -17.90
CA LEU A 804 9.09 -29.42 -17.31
C LEU A 804 7.96 -29.48 -16.29
N SER A 805 8.22 -28.98 -15.09
CA SER A 805 7.20 -28.80 -14.05
C SER A 805 7.03 -27.31 -13.78
N LEU A 806 5.83 -26.78 -13.97
CA LEU A 806 5.51 -25.36 -13.76
C LEU A 806 4.62 -25.20 -12.52
N ASN A 807 4.81 -24.12 -11.77
CA ASN A 807 3.97 -23.85 -10.61
C ASN A 807 2.60 -23.26 -11.01
N ASN A 808 1.58 -23.55 -10.22
CA ASN A 808 0.26 -22.91 -10.33
C ASN A 808 0.35 -21.40 -10.03
N GLY A 809 -0.65 -20.65 -10.49
CA GLY A 809 -0.82 -19.25 -10.15
C GLY A 809 -2.26 -18.77 -10.34
N TYR A 810 -2.44 -17.46 -10.46
CA TYR A 810 -3.75 -16.80 -10.53
C TYR A 810 -3.70 -15.57 -11.45
N ASP A 811 -4.77 -15.31 -12.20
CA ASP A 811 -5.00 -14.11 -13.01
C ASP A 811 -6.40 -13.50 -12.73
N ASN A 812 -6.83 -12.43 -13.41
CA ASN A 812 -8.15 -11.83 -13.11
C ASN A 812 -9.31 -12.78 -13.41
N GLY A 813 -9.05 -13.84 -14.19
CA GLY A 813 -10.00 -14.89 -14.51
C GLY A 813 -10.10 -16.02 -13.51
N GLY A 814 -9.12 -16.18 -12.63
CA GLY A 814 -9.12 -17.27 -11.67
C GLY A 814 -7.80 -18.01 -11.53
N TYR A 815 -7.90 -19.23 -11.00
CA TYR A 815 -6.77 -20.13 -10.80
C TYR A 815 -6.30 -20.72 -12.13
N VAL A 816 -4.99 -20.71 -12.31
CA VAL A 816 -4.29 -21.34 -13.43
C VAL A 816 -3.45 -22.48 -12.85
N ASN A 817 -3.89 -23.71 -13.06
CA ASN A 817 -3.16 -24.89 -12.64
C ASN A 817 -2.25 -25.34 -13.78
N LEU A 818 -0.96 -25.28 -13.53
CA LEU A 818 0.06 -25.79 -14.43
C LEU A 818 0.64 -27.05 -13.77
N GLY A 819 0.71 -28.13 -14.53
CA GLY A 819 1.24 -29.40 -14.07
C GLY A 819 2.61 -29.68 -14.64
N ASP A 820 2.81 -30.96 -14.94
CA ASP A 820 4.01 -31.45 -15.59
C ASP A 820 3.78 -31.52 -17.10
N GLY A 821 4.86 -31.39 -17.85
CA GLY A 821 4.89 -31.70 -19.28
C GLY A 821 6.13 -32.52 -19.61
N SER A 822 6.04 -33.31 -20.66
CA SER A 822 7.13 -34.14 -21.15
C SER A 822 7.19 -34.14 -22.67
N VAL A 823 8.37 -34.38 -23.22
CA VAL A 823 8.53 -34.56 -24.67
C VAL A 823 9.75 -35.41 -25.01
N GLN A 824 9.63 -36.18 -26.09
CA GLN A 824 10.72 -36.97 -26.66
C GLN A 824 11.04 -36.54 -28.10
N HIS A 825 12.33 -36.49 -28.42
CA HIS A 825 12.83 -36.17 -29.75
C HIS A 825 13.81 -37.22 -30.25
N ILE A 826 13.70 -37.59 -31.53
CA ILE A 826 14.73 -38.33 -32.26
C ILE A 826 15.22 -37.48 -33.42
N ARG A 827 16.53 -37.20 -33.48
CA ARG A 827 17.19 -36.60 -34.64
C ARG A 827 18.06 -37.62 -35.34
N ALA A 828 17.77 -37.89 -36.61
CA ALA A 828 18.68 -38.64 -37.50
C ALA A 828 19.25 -37.67 -38.54
N GLY A 829 20.58 -37.59 -38.65
CA GLY A 829 21.24 -36.69 -39.57
C GLY A 829 22.56 -37.23 -40.11
N VAL A 830 23.10 -36.58 -41.14
CA VAL A 830 24.40 -36.94 -41.72
C VAL A 830 25.25 -35.67 -41.79
N ARG A 831 26.32 -35.62 -41.00
CA ARG A 831 27.29 -34.52 -41.01
C ARG A 831 28.34 -34.80 -42.08
N PHE A 832 28.58 -33.84 -42.97
CA PHE A 832 29.62 -33.92 -44.00
C PHE A 832 30.49 -32.67 -43.92
N GLY A 833 31.80 -32.81 -44.00
CA GLY A 833 32.69 -31.67 -43.86
C GLY A 833 34.15 -31.97 -44.18
N SER A 834 34.97 -30.92 -44.16
CA SER A 834 36.41 -31.05 -44.35
C SER A 834 37.13 -31.40 -43.05
N GLN A 835 38.23 -32.14 -43.17
CA GLN A 835 39.15 -32.42 -42.08
C GLN A 835 40.58 -32.01 -42.49
N SER A 836 41.11 -30.95 -41.87
CA SER A 836 42.48 -30.49 -42.05
C SER A 836 43.36 -30.90 -40.86
N GLU A 837 44.48 -31.57 -41.14
CA GLU A 837 45.47 -31.98 -40.12
C GLU A 837 46.60 -30.95 -39.91
N MET A 838 46.50 -29.76 -40.52
CA MET A 838 47.57 -28.76 -40.47
C MET A 838 47.81 -28.24 -39.04
N ALA A 839 49.08 -28.24 -38.60
CA ALA A 839 49.47 -27.60 -37.35
C ALA A 839 49.51 -26.07 -37.52
N PHE A 840 48.93 -25.33 -36.58
CA PHE A 840 48.96 -23.86 -36.59
C PHE A 840 50.40 -23.34 -36.75
N GLY A 841 50.65 -22.60 -37.84
CA GLY A 841 51.95 -22.00 -38.13
C GLY A 841 52.90 -22.82 -39.02
N ASN A 842 52.52 -24.03 -39.46
CA ASN A 842 53.32 -24.85 -40.38
C ASN A 842 52.61 -25.01 -41.74
N GLY A 843 52.85 -24.07 -42.64
CA GLY A 843 52.62 -24.25 -44.08
C GLY A 843 53.96 -24.22 -44.84
N THR A 844 54.26 -25.25 -45.62
CA THR A 844 55.39 -25.25 -46.56
C THR A 844 54.91 -24.77 -47.93
N SER A 845 55.34 -23.59 -48.38
CA SER A 845 55.08 -23.12 -49.74
C SER A 845 55.79 -24.03 -50.75
N THR A 846 55.06 -24.67 -51.65
CA THR A 846 55.58 -25.53 -52.73
C THR A 846 55.91 -24.73 -54.00
N GLN A 847 56.72 -23.67 -53.88
CA GLN A 847 57.33 -23.02 -55.04
C GLN A 847 58.85 -23.29 -55.07
N ALA A 848 59.29 -24.13 -55.99
CA ALA A 848 60.71 -24.45 -56.19
C ALA A 848 61.45 -23.27 -56.86
N GLY A 849 62.50 -22.72 -56.23
CA GLY A 849 63.37 -21.76 -56.91
C GLY A 849 64.30 -20.84 -56.11
N PHE A 850 64.28 -20.77 -54.76
CA PHE A 850 65.14 -19.83 -54.01
C PHE A 850 65.86 -20.44 -52.79
N GLY A 851 67.14 -20.08 -52.63
CA GLY A 851 68.09 -20.66 -51.67
C GLY A 851 67.92 -20.25 -50.20
N ASP A 852 68.67 -20.95 -49.34
CA ASP A 852 68.51 -21.17 -47.89
C ASP A 852 68.56 -19.96 -46.92
N SER A 853 68.34 -18.71 -47.35
CA SER A 853 68.42 -17.53 -46.46
C SER A 853 67.17 -16.64 -46.34
N MET A 854 66.00 -17.05 -46.87
CA MET A 854 64.72 -16.34 -46.66
C MET A 854 63.51 -17.28 -46.43
N LYS A 855 63.60 -18.22 -45.47
CA LYS A 855 62.43 -18.95 -44.96
C LYS A 855 61.61 -18.06 -44.01
N ARG A 856 60.63 -17.30 -44.52
CA ARG A 856 59.55 -16.72 -43.69
C ARG A 856 58.36 -17.67 -43.74
N SER A 857 57.97 -18.25 -42.59
CA SER A 857 56.77 -19.08 -42.51
C SER A 857 55.54 -18.19 -42.73
N VAL A 858 54.69 -18.59 -43.67
CA VAL A 858 53.34 -18.02 -43.80
C VAL A 858 52.45 -18.92 -42.95
N SER A 859 51.87 -18.39 -41.88
CA SER A 859 50.96 -19.14 -41.02
C SER A 859 49.62 -19.33 -41.74
N GLU A 860 49.39 -20.49 -42.35
CA GLU A 860 48.04 -20.86 -42.78
C GLU A 860 47.19 -21.22 -41.55
N LEU A 861 45.96 -20.70 -41.50
CA LEU A 861 44.98 -20.99 -40.46
C LEU A 861 44.23 -22.28 -40.84
N PRO A 862 44.32 -23.37 -40.03
CA PRO A 862 43.54 -24.57 -40.29
C PRO A 862 42.04 -24.26 -40.11
N VAL A 863 41.25 -24.48 -41.17
CA VAL A 863 39.80 -24.22 -41.19
C VAL A 863 39.08 -25.50 -41.63
N ASN A 864 38.07 -25.90 -40.85
CA ASN A 864 37.18 -27.01 -41.18
C ASN A 864 35.76 -26.49 -41.38
N TRP A 865 35.14 -26.81 -42.52
CA TRP A 865 33.72 -26.51 -42.78
C TRP A 865 32.89 -27.79 -42.69
N TRP A 866 31.61 -27.67 -42.34
CA TRP A 866 30.68 -28.79 -42.29
C TRP A 866 29.23 -28.37 -42.56
N ALA A 867 28.42 -29.33 -43.01
CA ALA A 867 26.97 -29.24 -43.15
C ALA A 867 26.31 -30.53 -42.64
N ARG A 868 25.09 -30.41 -42.07
CA ARG A 868 24.31 -31.50 -41.51
C ARG A 868 22.82 -31.31 -41.80
N PRO A 869 22.29 -31.95 -42.85
CA PRO A 869 20.85 -32.22 -42.94
C PRO A 869 20.42 -33.26 -41.90
N SER A 870 19.27 -33.05 -41.29
CA SER A 870 18.65 -33.97 -40.32
C SER A 870 17.12 -33.99 -40.45
N VAL A 871 16.52 -35.08 -40.00
CA VAL A 871 15.08 -35.18 -39.71
C VAL A 871 14.90 -35.31 -38.21
N ILE A 872 13.99 -34.52 -37.65
CA ILE A 872 13.62 -34.54 -36.24
C ILE A 872 12.18 -35.04 -36.13
N ARG A 873 11.98 -36.10 -35.34
CA ARG A 873 10.65 -36.58 -34.95
C ARG A 873 10.41 -36.24 -33.49
N THR A 874 9.33 -35.51 -33.22
CA THR A 874 8.82 -35.23 -31.87
C THR A 874 7.59 -36.10 -31.62
N PHE A 875 7.53 -36.74 -30.47
CA PHE A 875 6.42 -37.62 -30.10
C PHE A 875 6.28 -37.70 -28.58
N SER A 876 5.11 -38.18 -28.11
CA SER A 876 4.81 -38.29 -26.68
C SER A 876 4.99 -36.94 -25.98
N SER A 877 4.58 -35.86 -26.65
CA SER A 877 4.60 -34.52 -26.11
C SER A 877 3.28 -34.19 -25.44
N ASP A 878 3.35 -33.81 -24.18
CA ASP A 878 2.23 -33.33 -23.37
C ASP A 878 2.66 -32.20 -22.44
N GLY A 879 1.68 -31.40 -22.02
CA GLY A 879 1.82 -30.42 -20.95
C GLY A 879 0.46 -30.24 -20.29
N ASP A 880 0.40 -30.30 -18.97
CA ASP A 880 -0.87 -30.21 -18.27
C ASP A 880 -1.21 -28.76 -17.91
N LEU A 881 -2.23 -28.19 -18.58
CA LEU A 881 -2.82 -26.91 -18.24
C LEU A 881 -4.27 -27.12 -17.83
N SER A 882 -4.68 -26.48 -16.74
CA SER A 882 -6.07 -26.44 -16.36
C SER A 882 -6.47 -25.09 -15.79
N MET A 883 -7.52 -24.49 -16.32
CA MET A 883 -8.07 -23.24 -15.80
C MET A 883 -9.37 -23.54 -15.07
N GLY A 884 -9.37 -23.30 -13.77
CA GLY A 884 -10.33 -23.93 -12.85
C GLY A 884 -9.73 -24.27 -11.49
N THR A 885 -10.53 -24.90 -10.62
CA THR A 885 -10.09 -25.59 -9.41
C THR A 885 -10.49 -27.07 -9.52
N ALA A 886 -10.05 -27.91 -8.57
CA ALA A 886 -10.27 -29.35 -8.59
C ALA A 886 -11.73 -29.81 -8.37
N THR A 887 -12.69 -28.88 -8.31
CA THR A 887 -14.12 -29.20 -8.19
C THR A 887 -14.63 -29.88 -9.46
N ALA A 888 -15.23 -31.07 -9.30
CA ALA A 888 -15.67 -31.91 -10.41
C ALA A 888 -16.64 -31.17 -11.36
N GLY A 889 -16.33 -31.17 -12.65
CA GLY A 889 -17.16 -30.56 -13.71
C GLY A 889 -16.90 -29.08 -13.98
N SER A 890 -16.07 -28.41 -13.19
CA SER A 890 -15.80 -26.96 -13.30
C SER A 890 -14.41 -26.60 -13.83
N ASN A 891 -13.60 -27.62 -14.11
CA ASN A 891 -12.24 -27.49 -14.59
C ASN A 891 -12.19 -27.70 -16.11
N VAL A 892 -11.57 -26.77 -16.84
CA VAL A 892 -11.28 -26.94 -18.26
C VAL A 892 -9.81 -27.27 -18.42
N THR A 893 -9.53 -28.49 -18.87
CA THR A 893 -8.17 -29.04 -19.00
C THR A 893 -7.74 -29.08 -20.46
N PHE A 894 -6.48 -28.72 -20.68
CA PHE A 894 -5.82 -28.66 -21.97
C PHE A 894 -4.49 -29.40 -21.89
N THR A 895 -4.20 -30.19 -22.93
CA THR A 895 -2.93 -30.94 -23.03
C THR A 895 -2.20 -30.54 -24.33
N PRO A 896 -1.58 -29.35 -24.41
CA PRO A 896 -0.83 -28.92 -25.58
C PRO A 896 0.27 -29.92 -25.95
N SER A 897 0.28 -30.36 -27.21
CA SER A 897 1.23 -31.32 -27.76
C SER A 897 2.07 -30.72 -28.89
N GLN A 898 3.38 -31.02 -28.89
CA GLN A 898 4.35 -30.66 -29.93
C GLN A 898 4.61 -31.80 -30.94
N ASP A 899 3.79 -32.86 -30.92
CA ASP A 899 3.99 -34.04 -31.76
C ASP A 899 4.03 -33.67 -33.25
N GLY A 900 5.08 -34.12 -33.95
CA GLY A 900 5.31 -33.67 -35.32
C GLY A 900 6.64 -34.12 -35.92
N THR A 901 6.91 -33.66 -37.14
CA THR A 901 8.16 -33.92 -37.85
C THR A 901 8.67 -32.64 -38.48
N ALA A 902 9.96 -32.40 -38.27
CA ALA A 902 10.67 -31.26 -38.83
C ALA A 902 11.91 -31.71 -39.61
N VAL A 903 12.30 -30.90 -40.59
CA VAL A 903 13.58 -31.02 -41.30
C VAL A 903 14.50 -29.92 -40.78
N ASP A 904 15.73 -30.29 -40.42
CA ASP A 904 16.77 -29.39 -39.89
C ASP A 904 17.98 -29.39 -40.84
N LEU A 905 18.53 -28.21 -41.10
CA LEU A 905 19.79 -28.04 -41.83
C LEU A 905 20.71 -27.12 -41.03
N GLN A 906 21.86 -27.65 -40.61
CA GLN A 906 22.90 -26.88 -39.93
C GLN A 906 24.19 -26.84 -40.75
N ALA A 907 24.89 -25.72 -40.74
CA ALA A 907 26.20 -25.60 -41.36
C ALA A 907 27.10 -24.68 -40.54
N GLY A 908 28.41 -24.94 -40.57
CA GLY A 908 29.36 -24.16 -39.79
C GLY A 908 30.81 -24.30 -40.25
N ILE A 909 31.64 -23.45 -39.65
CA ILE A 909 33.07 -23.38 -39.86
C ILE A 909 33.77 -23.32 -38.50
N ASP A 910 34.78 -24.14 -38.30
CA ASP A 910 35.66 -24.17 -37.14
C ASP A 910 37.10 -23.83 -37.58
N ALA A 911 37.68 -22.78 -36.99
CA ALA A 911 39.02 -22.28 -37.33
C ALA A 911 39.96 -22.34 -36.13
N LEU A 912 41.14 -22.96 -36.31
CA LEU A 912 42.20 -22.99 -35.29
C LEU A 912 42.99 -21.67 -35.35
N ILE A 913 42.67 -20.73 -34.47
CA ILE A 913 43.25 -19.37 -34.46
C ILE A 913 44.54 -19.24 -33.63
N ARG A 914 44.81 -20.24 -32.77
CA ARG A 914 46.09 -20.49 -32.09
C ARG A 914 46.24 -21.99 -31.90
N GLN A 915 47.45 -22.45 -31.55
CA GLN A 915 47.73 -23.87 -31.30
C GLN A 915 46.73 -24.55 -30.34
N ASN A 916 46.15 -23.80 -29.41
CA ASN A 916 45.21 -24.29 -28.41
C ASN A 916 43.86 -23.54 -28.39
N VAL A 917 43.55 -22.71 -29.40
CA VAL A 917 42.30 -21.93 -29.45
C VAL A 917 41.57 -22.14 -30.77
N THR A 918 40.32 -22.59 -30.70
CA THR A 918 39.42 -22.76 -31.84
C THR A 918 38.24 -21.79 -31.75
N LEU A 919 37.93 -21.13 -32.86
CA LEU A 919 36.73 -20.31 -33.03
C LEU A 919 35.80 -20.98 -34.03
N GLY A 920 34.55 -21.21 -33.64
CA GLY A 920 33.50 -21.80 -34.46
C GLY A 920 32.36 -20.82 -34.70
N ILE A 921 31.82 -20.81 -35.91
CA ILE A 921 30.59 -20.10 -36.26
C ILE A 921 29.69 -21.07 -37.00
N GLN A 922 28.41 -21.15 -36.61
CA GLN A 922 27.42 -21.96 -37.31
C GLN A 922 26.08 -21.24 -37.42
N GLY A 923 25.28 -21.67 -38.40
CA GLY A 923 23.87 -21.30 -38.54
C GLY A 923 23.02 -22.53 -38.83
N GLY A 924 21.74 -22.45 -38.48
CA GLY A 924 20.78 -23.52 -38.68
C GLY A 924 19.40 -23.02 -39.09
N TYR A 925 18.67 -23.84 -39.83
CA TYR A 925 17.27 -23.63 -40.19
C TYR A 925 16.47 -24.92 -39.97
N THR A 926 15.36 -24.81 -39.26
CA THR A 926 14.43 -25.91 -38.98
C THR A 926 13.06 -25.55 -39.54
N ARG A 927 12.42 -26.49 -40.24
CA ARG A 927 11.07 -26.34 -40.80
C ARG A 927 10.18 -27.50 -40.38
N SER A 928 9.07 -27.21 -39.74
CA SER A 928 7.98 -28.18 -39.51
C SER A 928 7.39 -28.63 -40.86
N VAL A 929 7.20 -29.94 -41.03
CA VAL A 929 6.58 -30.53 -42.23
C VAL A 929 5.27 -31.28 -41.92
N SER A 930 5.00 -31.57 -40.65
CA SER A 930 3.74 -32.14 -40.19
C SER A 930 3.58 -31.98 -38.67
N GLY A 931 2.36 -31.78 -38.19
CA GLY A 931 2.07 -31.68 -36.76
C GLY A 931 2.59 -30.37 -36.15
N ASN A 932 2.78 -30.36 -34.83
CA ASN A 932 3.07 -29.16 -34.06
C ASN A 932 4.57 -29.01 -33.73
N SER A 933 5.46 -29.56 -34.57
CA SER A 933 6.90 -29.43 -34.33
C SER A 933 7.38 -28.00 -34.56
N ALA A 934 8.43 -27.62 -33.82
CA ALA A 934 9.04 -26.29 -33.92
C ALA A 934 9.64 -26.00 -35.30
N ASP A 935 9.58 -24.73 -35.69
CA ASP A 935 10.29 -24.15 -36.83
C ASP A 935 11.13 -22.95 -36.39
N GLY A 936 12.10 -22.54 -37.22
CA GLY A 936 12.90 -21.36 -36.94
C GLY A 936 14.32 -21.40 -37.50
N TYR A 937 15.14 -20.47 -37.04
CA TYR A 937 16.54 -20.36 -37.43
C TYR A 937 17.43 -19.95 -36.26
N ASN A 938 18.70 -20.29 -36.31
CA ASN A 938 19.67 -19.93 -35.28
C ASN A 938 21.02 -19.55 -35.86
N GLY A 939 21.77 -18.77 -35.09
CA GLY A 939 23.19 -18.50 -35.28
C GLY A 939 23.92 -18.71 -33.96
N GLN A 940 25.11 -19.31 -34.02
CA GLN A 940 25.93 -19.59 -32.85
C GLN A 940 27.40 -19.27 -33.13
N ALA A 941 28.04 -18.67 -32.14
CA ALA A 941 29.49 -18.53 -32.07
C ALA A 941 30.04 -19.37 -30.90
N THR A 942 31.18 -20.02 -31.09
CA THR A 942 31.79 -20.90 -30.09
C THR A 942 33.28 -20.62 -29.99
N LEU A 943 33.79 -20.49 -28.77
CA LEU A 943 35.21 -20.36 -28.47
C LEU A 943 35.63 -21.56 -27.62
N LYS A 944 36.69 -22.27 -28.04
CA LYS A 944 37.23 -23.42 -27.33
C LYS A 944 38.71 -23.20 -27.06
N VAL A 945 39.15 -23.40 -25.83
CA VAL A 945 40.53 -23.27 -25.39
C VAL A 945 40.97 -24.58 -24.75
N ALA A 946 42.00 -25.21 -25.30
CA ALA A 946 42.59 -26.42 -24.76
C ALA A 946 43.86 -26.11 -23.96
N PHE A 947 44.21 -26.99 -23.01
CA PHE A 947 45.39 -26.89 -22.15
C PHE A 947 46.22 -28.17 -22.20
#